data_AF-A0A4Z1CSU9-F1
#
_entry.id   AF-A0A4Z1CSU9-F1
#
_cell.length_a   1.000
_cell.length_b   1.000
_cell.length_c   1.000
_cell.angle_alpha   90.00
_cell.angle_beta   90.00
_cell.angle_gamma   90.00
#
_symmetry.space_group_name_H-M   'P 1'
#
loop_
_entity.id
_entity.type
_entity.pdbx_description
1 polymer ?
#
loop_
_entity_poly.entity_id
_entity_poly.type
_entity_poly.pdbx_seq_one_letter_code
_entity_poly.pdbx_strand_id
1 'polypeptide(L)'
;MTMDMPGSSPAAASGTFQDIWSAISAPFRSQPSVDLPEVVAHLDPGLLAHAVRFFPAREAAMKAGPAPVLRRIFTLEAGDLVIRGPNQTNDPLFERFPRWGASARIPLAELATGSIDGQVAPSIADQIVLISALNPAAFQTRTPRGQAIPAACGLVVTHVPRLRVWLPEDGPRGGQETNRRLQDKDGRWWLRVDLAEPEDDNGEERALASTFRPGPGDAALTVEEGWLVRRSRSSRFAALYEREPLWGVETAYALDGVPVRPTVVGEPRAGDLLSVDPGRSTDLIADIQWQRHDTGLGQDGWTPLAGARSSSVQLGAEHRGAWLRARLRGPATAWRWVVSNVVGPVQAMAPVAPEPCHLGRRPAPLSHAALQALAAAPGQPAAPAPLDLYRDPDFHPGTGWLGHVATDGPPSAASLQTTYTPGENVIHPCIVELPVDLCGYRYLCAITAYPRGPALEDPFLYGSNDRLTWTLLADVPQPLDVRKPVTGAYNSDTFITHDPVAGVLVVAWRAYEPRSEGDRGPANSDVVLRCRTTPDGHGWSEPIDLMRLPADRNIMLSPTMIYDPEAGLWHMWTIDRPVMHHWTAPTLQGPWTLDAAQTPLSVFRMAHHHEVKWVGDRLVCLLYSRQDGNLYFGIFKPGSWTEVDWSLAPLLHPRPACLYKASFVPVHDPVAGTLAFDLWWTRGAACPTGGIDAGHGRKLQYARTVPVAI
;
A
#
# COMPACT_ATOMS: atom_id res chain seq x y z
N MET A 1 -46.85 -29.91 55.90
CA MET A 1 -47.70 -28.81 55.42
C MET A 1 -47.12 -28.37 54.09
N THR A 2 -47.61 -28.99 53.03
CA THR A 2 -47.28 -28.73 51.63
C THR A 2 -48.09 -27.53 51.15
N MET A 3 -47.43 -26.54 50.56
CA MET A 3 -48.09 -25.55 49.71
C MET A 3 -47.43 -25.60 48.33
N ASP A 4 -48.20 -26.09 47.37
CA ASP A 4 -48.01 -25.96 45.94
C ASP A 4 -48.28 -24.51 45.50
N MET A 5 -47.49 -24.01 44.54
CA MET A 5 -47.87 -22.99 43.55
C MET A 5 -46.84 -23.01 42.39
N PRO A 6 -47.20 -22.55 41.17
CA PRO A 6 -47.19 -23.40 39.99
C PRO A 6 -45.98 -23.19 39.06
N GLY A 7 -45.65 -24.25 38.33
CA GLY A 7 -44.58 -24.28 37.35
C GLY A 7 -44.89 -23.53 36.06
N SER A 8 -43.90 -22.77 35.60
CA SER A 8 -43.69 -22.43 34.19
C SER A 8 -42.19 -22.47 33.91
N SER A 9 -41.78 -23.52 33.20
CA SER A 9 -40.42 -23.65 32.66
C SER A 9 -40.41 -23.02 31.26
N PRO A 10 -39.59 -21.98 30.97
CA PRO A 10 -39.30 -21.62 29.60
C PRO A 10 -38.24 -22.60 29.07
N ALA A 11 -38.56 -23.24 27.96
CA ALA A 11 -37.71 -24.20 27.27
C ALA A 11 -36.35 -23.59 26.91
N ALA A 12 -35.28 -24.30 27.26
CA ALA A 12 -33.95 -24.06 26.73
C ALA A 12 -33.96 -24.40 25.23
N ALA A 13 -33.95 -23.38 24.38
CA ALA A 13 -33.63 -23.49 22.96
C ALA A 13 -32.24 -22.89 22.73
N SER A 14 -31.20 -23.60 23.18
CA SER A 14 -29.82 -23.38 22.73
C SER A 14 -29.52 -24.39 21.61
N GLY A 15 -30.10 -24.17 20.44
CA GLY A 15 -29.51 -24.65 19.20
C GLY A 15 -28.39 -23.69 18.84
N THR A 16 -27.14 -24.13 18.84
CA THR A 16 -26.01 -23.26 18.57
C THR A 16 -25.93 -22.94 17.07
N PHE A 17 -25.40 -21.78 16.68
CA PHE A 17 -25.07 -21.48 15.28
C PHE A 17 -24.13 -22.54 14.68
N GLN A 18 -23.40 -23.31 15.51
CA GLN A 18 -22.63 -24.48 15.08
C GLN A 18 -23.52 -25.56 14.44
N ASP A 19 -24.76 -25.72 14.91
CA ASP A 19 -25.72 -26.72 14.41
C ASP A 19 -26.39 -26.22 13.13
N ILE A 20 -26.70 -24.93 13.05
CA ILE A 20 -27.26 -24.29 11.85
C ILE A 20 -26.19 -24.13 10.75
N TRP A 21 -24.96 -23.74 11.10
CA TRP A 21 -23.83 -23.70 10.17
C TRP A 21 -23.39 -25.09 9.75
N SER A 22 -23.44 -26.11 10.63
CA SER A 22 -23.23 -27.51 10.20
C SER A 22 -24.33 -27.99 9.27
N ALA A 23 -25.60 -27.58 9.46
CA ALA A 23 -26.69 -27.90 8.54
C ALA A 23 -26.60 -27.14 7.19
N ILE A 24 -26.13 -25.89 7.21
CA ILE A 24 -25.92 -25.05 6.01
C ILE A 24 -24.64 -25.46 5.25
N SER A 25 -23.57 -25.86 5.96
CA SER A 25 -22.29 -26.28 5.36
C SER A 25 -22.20 -27.76 5.03
N ALA A 26 -23.10 -28.61 5.52
CA ALA A 26 -23.12 -30.06 5.25
C ALA A 26 -23.13 -30.41 3.74
N PRO A 27 -23.87 -29.70 2.85
CA PRO A 27 -23.80 -29.96 1.41
C PRO A 27 -22.47 -29.56 0.76
N PHE A 28 -21.63 -28.77 1.45
CA PHE A 28 -20.37 -28.22 0.94
C PHE A 28 -19.12 -28.95 1.51
N ARG A 29 -19.28 -29.92 2.42
CA ARG A 29 -18.14 -30.67 3.04
C ARG A 29 -17.77 -31.96 2.31
N SER A 30 -18.69 -32.56 1.58
CA SER A 30 -18.33 -33.38 0.43
C SER A 30 -18.31 -32.44 -0.77
N GLN A 31 -17.25 -32.43 -1.59
CA GLN A 31 -17.37 -31.90 -2.95
C GLN A 31 -18.65 -32.50 -3.54
N PRO A 32 -19.69 -31.70 -3.86
CA PRO A 32 -20.70 -32.22 -4.74
C PRO A 32 -19.93 -32.57 -6.02
N SER A 33 -20.20 -33.74 -6.61
CA SER A 33 -19.99 -33.86 -8.05
C SER A 33 -20.96 -32.86 -8.68
N VAL A 34 -20.55 -31.59 -8.75
CA VAL A 34 -21.25 -30.59 -9.52
C VAL A 34 -21.09 -31.08 -10.94
N ASP A 35 -22.15 -31.69 -11.47
CA ASP A 35 -22.28 -31.87 -12.91
C ASP A 35 -22.45 -30.45 -13.46
N LEU A 36 -21.31 -29.75 -13.63
CA LEU A 36 -21.25 -28.41 -14.20
C LEU A 36 -22.10 -28.31 -15.48
N PRO A 37 -22.09 -29.32 -16.38
CA PRO A 37 -23.03 -29.42 -17.48
C PRO A 37 -24.52 -29.28 -17.09
N GLU A 38 -24.97 -29.87 -15.98
CA GLU A 38 -26.35 -29.81 -15.50
C GLU A 38 -26.70 -28.43 -14.91
N VAL A 39 -25.79 -27.82 -14.15
CA VAL A 39 -25.92 -26.45 -13.62
C VAL A 39 -26.01 -25.43 -14.76
N VAL A 40 -25.18 -25.62 -15.78
CA VAL A 40 -25.10 -24.74 -16.94
C VAL A 40 -26.27 -24.97 -17.91
N ALA A 41 -26.84 -26.18 -17.96
CA ALA A 41 -28.07 -26.46 -18.69
C ALA A 41 -29.31 -25.74 -18.13
N HIS A 42 -29.26 -25.31 -16.86
CA HIS A 42 -30.34 -24.58 -16.18
C HIS A 42 -30.16 -23.05 -16.21
N LEU A 43 -29.06 -22.53 -16.75
CA LEU A 43 -28.87 -21.10 -16.96
C LEU A 43 -29.71 -20.62 -18.16
N ASP A 44 -30.69 -19.76 -17.90
CA ASP A 44 -31.50 -19.12 -18.94
C ASP A 44 -30.60 -18.30 -19.88
N PRO A 45 -30.67 -18.47 -21.22
CA PRO A 45 -29.94 -17.66 -22.19
C PRO A 45 -30.15 -16.14 -22.06
N GLY A 46 -31.26 -15.72 -21.41
CA GLY A 46 -31.54 -14.32 -21.08
C GLY A 46 -30.62 -13.73 -20.00
N LEU A 47 -30.00 -14.55 -19.15
CA LEU A 47 -29.13 -14.10 -18.06
C LEU A 47 -27.84 -13.43 -18.56
N LEU A 48 -27.44 -13.71 -19.80
CA LEU A 48 -26.15 -13.29 -20.38
C LEU A 48 -26.33 -12.30 -21.54
N ALA A 49 -27.55 -11.82 -21.79
CA ALA A 49 -28.00 -11.26 -23.06
C ALA A 49 -27.59 -9.80 -23.37
N HIS A 50 -26.46 -9.31 -22.85
CA HIS A 50 -25.85 -8.09 -23.41
C HIS A 50 -24.41 -8.39 -23.82
N ALA A 51 -24.16 -8.32 -25.13
CA ALA A 51 -22.96 -8.67 -25.89
C ALA A 51 -22.60 -10.16 -26.05
N VAL A 52 -23.20 -11.06 -25.26
CA VAL A 52 -22.86 -12.49 -25.19
C VAL A 52 -24.11 -13.37 -25.25
N ARG A 53 -24.08 -14.54 -25.91
CA ARG A 53 -25.14 -15.56 -25.78
C ARG A 53 -24.56 -16.89 -25.31
N PHE A 54 -25.23 -17.53 -24.37
CA PHE A 54 -24.86 -18.85 -23.87
C PHE A 54 -25.88 -19.90 -24.33
N PHE A 55 -25.38 -21.06 -24.72
CA PHE A 55 -26.20 -22.20 -25.10
C PHE A 55 -25.74 -23.46 -24.39
N PRO A 56 -26.67 -24.28 -23.88
CA PRO A 56 -26.34 -25.50 -23.13
C PRO A 56 -25.74 -26.60 -24.01
N ALA A 57 -25.84 -26.46 -25.35
CA ALA A 57 -25.23 -27.34 -26.32
C ALA A 57 -25.02 -26.59 -27.64
N ARG A 58 -24.14 -27.12 -28.50
CA ARG A 58 -23.88 -26.59 -29.85
C ARG A 58 -25.16 -26.52 -30.69
N GLU A 59 -25.99 -27.54 -30.64
CA GLU A 59 -27.23 -27.68 -31.42
C GLU A 59 -28.25 -26.60 -31.03
N ALA A 60 -28.30 -26.22 -29.75
CA ALA A 60 -29.14 -25.14 -29.27
C ALA A 60 -28.71 -23.78 -29.84
N ALA A 61 -27.40 -23.54 -29.96
CA ALA A 61 -26.86 -22.35 -30.61
C ALA A 61 -27.20 -22.30 -32.10
N MET A 62 -27.07 -23.44 -32.80
CA MET A 62 -27.39 -23.53 -34.22
C MET A 62 -28.88 -23.27 -34.49
N LYS A 63 -29.76 -23.82 -33.67
CA LYS A 63 -31.22 -23.65 -33.79
C LYS A 63 -31.67 -22.21 -33.56
N ALA A 64 -30.97 -21.46 -32.71
CA ALA A 64 -31.29 -20.06 -32.43
C ALA A 64 -30.91 -19.10 -33.58
N GLY A 65 -30.04 -19.52 -34.50
CA GLY A 65 -29.62 -18.76 -35.66
C GLY A 65 -28.64 -17.60 -35.35
N PRO A 66 -27.91 -17.09 -36.36
CA PRO A 66 -26.94 -16.01 -36.17
C PRO A 66 -27.66 -14.67 -35.96
N ALA A 67 -27.52 -14.07 -34.78
CA ALA A 67 -27.93 -12.69 -34.57
C ALA A 67 -26.76 -11.74 -34.92
N PRO A 68 -26.95 -10.75 -35.81
CA PRO A 68 -25.87 -9.91 -36.34
C PRO A 68 -25.21 -8.98 -35.30
N VAL A 69 -25.80 -8.84 -34.12
CA VAL A 69 -25.34 -7.96 -33.03
C VAL A 69 -24.51 -8.68 -31.96
N LEU A 70 -24.36 -10.01 -32.03
CA LEU A 70 -23.59 -10.75 -31.05
C LEU A 70 -22.08 -10.52 -31.25
N ARG A 71 -21.32 -10.42 -30.16
CA ARG A 71 -19.84 -10.36 -30.20
C ARG A 71 -19.20 -11.70 -29.83
N ARG A 72 -19.83 -12.49 -28.96
CA ARG A 72 -19.41 -13.84 -28.57
C ARG A 72 -20.61 -14.78 -28.38
N ILE A 73 -20.42 -16.06 -28.72
CA ILE A 73 -21.35 -17.16 -28.40
C ILE A 73 -20.59 -18.15 -27.50
N PHE A 74 -21.21 -18.62 -26.43
CA PHE A 74 -20.68 -19.63 -25.54
C PHE A 74 -21.53 -20.88 -25.68
N THR A 75 -20.88 -22.03 -25.82
CA THR A 75 -21.54 -23.34 -25.92
C THR A 75 -20.85 -24.31 -24.99
N LEU A 76 -21.61 -25.18 -24.33
CA LEU A 76 -21.02 -26.38 -23.72
C LEU A 76 -20.91 -27.49 -24.75
N GLU A 77 -19.69 -28.00 -24.94
CA GLU A 77 -19.42 -29.06 -25.90
C GLU A 77 -18.42 -30.06 -25.31
N ALA A 78 -18.84 -31.32 -25.17
CA ALA A 78 -17.96 -32.42 -24.78
C ALA A 78 -17.11 -32.19 -23.51
N GLY A 79 -17.65 -31.44 -22.53
CA GLY A 79 -16.94 -31.12 -21.28
C GLY A 79 -16.14 -29.81 -21.32
N ASP A 80 -16.20 -29.06 -22.42
CA ASP A 80 -15.59 -27.74 -22.56
C ASP A 80 -16.64 -26.63 -22.54
N LEU A 81 -16.25 -25.46 -22.02
CA LEU A 81 -16.83 -24.18 -22.39
C LEU A 81 -16.15 -23.67 -23.67
N VAL A 82 -16.90 -23.64 -24.76
CA VAL A 82 -16.42 -23.15 -26.05
C VAL A 82 -16.83 -21.71 -26.24
N ILE A 83 -15.85 -20.81 -26.35
CA ILE A 83 -16.05 -19.40 -26.68
C ILE A 83 -15.93 -19.26 -28.18
N ARG A 84 -16.95 -18.69 -28.81
CA ARG A 84 -17.08 -18.56 -30.25
C ARG A 84 -17.16 -17.10 -30.64
N GLY A 85 -16.47 -16.72 -31.71
CA GLY A 85 -16.44 -15.35 -32.22
C GLY A 85 -16.93 -15.26 -33.66
N PRO A 86 -17.46 -14.10 -34.09
CA PRO A 86 -17.73 -13.86 -35.49
C PRO A 86 -16.43 -13.87 -36.28
N ASN A 87 -16.50 -14.36 -37.52
CA ASN A 87 -15.39 -14.50 -38.46
C ASN A 87 -14.30 -15.50 -38.06
N GLN A 88 -14.53 -16.27 -36.99
CA GLN A 88 -13.66 -17.39 -36.65
C GLN A 88 -13.98 -18.58 -37.56
N THR A 89 -12.94 -19.14 -38.17
CA THR A 89 -13.07 -20.24 -39.13
C THR A 89 -12.84 -21.61 -38.51
N ASN A 90 -12.20 -21.66 -37.34
CA ASN A 90 -12.00 -22.89 -36.59
C ASN A 90 -13.34 -23.37 -36.01
N ASP A 91 -13.75 -24.59 -36.33
CA ASP A 91 -14.95 -25.22 -35.80
C ASP A 91 -16.21 -24.31 -35.83
N PRO A 92 -16.74 -23.90 -37.00
CA PRO A 92 -17.82 -22.93 -37.09
C PRO A 92 -19.20 -23.49 -36.73
N LEU A 93 -20.03 -22.71 -36.02
CA LEU A 93 -21.46 -23.01 -35.82
C LEU A 93 -22.27 -22.93 -37.11
N PHE A 94 -21.87 -22.05 -38.03
CA PHE A 94 -22.58 -21.81 -39.29
C PHE A 94 -21.60 -21.87 -40.45
N GLU A 95 -21.94 -22.60 -41.51
CA GLU A 95 -21.08 -22.75 -42.69
C GLU A 95 -20.96 -21.46 -43.51
N ARG A 96 -21.96 -20.58 -43.40
CA ARG A 96 -22.05 -19.29 -44.11
C ARG A 96 -21.73 -18.11 -43.20
N PHE A 97 -21.36 -16.98 -43.80
CA PHE A 97 -21.00 -15.76 -43.08
C PHE A 97 -22.22 -15.11 -42.37
N PRO A 98 -22.04 -14.53 -41.17
CA PRO A 98 -20.82 -14.56 -40.36
C PRO A 98 -20.57 -15.96 -39.79
N ARG A 99 -19.33 -16.46 -39.97
CA ARG A 99 -18.93 -17.76 -39.42
C ARG A 99 -18.64 -17.60 -37.93
N TRP A 100 -19.29 -18.42 -37.11
CA TRP A 100 -19.16 -18.36 -35.65
C TRP A 100 -18.31 -19.52 -35.13
N GLY A 101 -17.01 -19.44 -35.39
CA GLY A 101 -16.01 -20.44 -34.98
C GLY A 101 -15.55 -20.31 -33.54
N ALA A 102 -15.00 -21.41 -33.00
CA ALA A 102 -14.38 -21.45 -31.69
C ALA A 102 -13.11 -20.57 -31.68
N SER A 103 -13.13 -19.52 -30.86
CA SER A 103 -11.95 -18.72 -30.53
C SER A 103 -11.19 -19.29 -29.33
N ALA A 104 -11.88 -19.99 -28.42
CA ALA A 104 -11.26 -20.69 -27.30
C ALA A 104 -12.11 -21.91 -26.88
N ARG A 105 -11.44 -22.91 -26.32
CA ARG A 105 -12.06 -24.07 -25.66
C ARG A 105 -11.42 -24.19 -24.28
N ILE A 106 -12.24 -24.18 -23.24
CA ILE A 106 -11.79 -24.22 -21.86
C ILE A 106 -12.40 -25.47 -21.21
N PRO A 107 -11.59 -26.45 -20.79
CA PRO A 107 -12.10 -27.61 -20.08
C PRO A 107 -12.84 -27.18 -18.81
N LEU A 108 -14.07 -27.67 -18.61
CA LEU A 108 -14.87 -27.34 -17.41
C LEU A 108 -14.18 -27.81 -16.12
N ALA A 109 -13.34 -28.86 -16.21
CA ALA A 109 -12.53 -29.33 -15.10
C ALA A 109 -11.50 -28.28 -14.62
N GLU A 110 -10.89 -27.52 -15.54
CA GLU A 110 -9.92 -26.48 -15.21
C GLU A 110 -10.59 -25.23 -14.61
N LEU A 111 -11.79 -24.90 -15.11
CA LEU A 111 -12.66 -23.87 -14.54
C LEU A 111 -13.03 -24.18 -13.09
N ALA A 112 -13.36 -25.44 -12.79
CA ALA A 112 -13.72 -25.89 -11.45
C ALA A 112 -12.56 -25.81 -10.44
N THR A 113 -11.31 -25.86 -10.92
CA THR A 113 -10.11 -25.78 -10.07
C THR A 113 -9.48 -24.38 -10.03
N GLY A 114 -10.04 -23.39 -10.74
CA GLY A 114 -9.51 -22.03 -10.81
C GLY A 114 -8.14 -21.91 -11.49
N SER A 115 -7.75 -22.92 -12.28
CA SER A 115 -6.41 -23.03 -12.88
C SER A 115 -6.43 -22.62 -14.35
N ILE A 116 -7.07 -21.49 -14.67
CA ILE A 116 -7.23 -21.03 -16.04
C ILE A 116 -5.97 -20.29 -16.47
N ASP A 117 -5.37 -20.74 -17.57
CA ASP A 117 -4.20 -20.09 -18.17
C ASP A 117 -4.57 -18.68 -18.68
N GLY A 118 -3.61 -17.75 -18.68
CA GLY A 118 -3.79 -16.28 -18.78
C GLY A 118 -4.46 -15.69 -20.05
N GLN A 119 -5.15 -16.49 -20.86
CA GLN A 119 -5.86 -16.08 -22.07
C GLN A 119 -7.35 -15.76 -21.86
N VAL A 120 -7.91 -16.00 -20.67
CA VAL A 120 -9.29 -15.63 -20.32
C VAL A 120 -9.27 -14.37 -19.47
N ALA A 121 -10.05 -13.35 -19.85
CA ALA A 121 -10.16 -12.12 -19.06
C ALA A 121 -10.60 -12.46 -17.62
N PRO A 122 -9.90 -11.97 -16.57
CA PRO A 122 -10.19 -12.29 -15.17
C PRO A 122 -11.67 -12.09 -14.79
N SER A 123 -12.30 -11.05 -15.33
CA SER A 123 -13.72 -10.75 -15.12
C SER A 123 -14.69 -11.84 -15.60
N ILE A 124 -14.34 -12.64 -16.60
CA ILE A 124 -15.15 -13.77 -17.09
C ILE A 124 -14.96 -14.99 -16.20
N ALA A 125 -13.73 -15.26 -15.75
CA ALA A 125 -13.43 -16.32 -14.79
C ALA A 125 -14.16 -16.07 -13.45
N ASP A 126 -14.11 -14.84 -12.95
CA ASP A 126 -14.79 -14.43 -11.71
C ASP A 126 -16.31 -14.56 -11.81
N GLN A 127 -16.91 -14.25 -12.98
CA GLN A 127 -18.33 -14.44 -13.23
C GLN A 127 -18.76 -15.92 -13.27
N ILE A 128 -17.91 -16.81 -13.78
CA ILE A 128 -18.20 -18.25 -13.82
C ILE A 128 -18.04 -18.89 -12.44
N VAL A 129 -17.05 -18.46 -11.65
CA VAL A 129 -16.87 -18.85 -10.24
C VAL A 129 -18.07 -18.38 -9.40
N LEU A 130 -18.52 -17.13 -9.58
CA LEU A 130 -19.73 -16.57 -8.97
C LEU A 130 -20.97 -17.44 -9.23
N ILE A 131 -21.19 -17.82 -10.49
CA ILE A 131 -22.35 -18.63 -10.90
C ILE A 131 -22.28 -20.03 -10.29
N SER A 132 -21.08 -20.61 -10.17
CA SER A 132 -20.87 -21.95 -9.61
C SER A 132 -21.03 -21.97 -8.08
N ALA A 133 -20.58 -20.92 -7.39
CA ALA A 133 -20.63 -20.83 -5.92
C ALA A 133 -22.04 -20.52 -5.37
N LEU A 134 -22.86 -19.79 -6.12
CA LEU A 134 -24.16 -19.30 -5.64
C LEU A 134 -25.35 -20.23 -5.94
N ASN A 135 -25.12 -21.31 -6.70
CA ASN A 135 -26.15 -22.28 -7.13
C ASN A 135 -27.46 -21.60 -7.56
N PRO A 136 -27.42 -20.74 -8.60
CA PRO A 136 -28.51 -19.82 -8.86
C PRO A 136 -29.75 -20.52 -9.39
N ALA A 137 -30.93 -20.06 -8.96
CA ALA A 137 -32.19 -20.47 -9.56
C ALA A 137 -32.73 -19.36 -10.48
N ALA A 138 -32.96 -19.69 -11.74
CA ALA A 138 -33.49 -18.76 -12.73
C ALA A 138 -35.02 -18.93 -12.89
N PHE A 139 -35.75 -17.82 -12.94
CA PHE A 139 -37.19 -17.83 -13.23
C PHE A 139 -37.55 -16.85 -14.35
N GLN A 140 -38.41 -17.29 -15.26
CA GLN A 140 -38.93 -16.48 -16.38
C GLN A 140 -39.99 -15.45 -15.93
N THR A 141 -40.38 -15.47 -14.66
CA THR A 141 -41.38 -14.56 -14.11
C THR A 141 -40.71 -13.36 -13.45
N ARG A 142 -41.32 -12.17 -13.62
CA ARG A 142 -40.87 -10.89 -13.04
C ARG A 142 -40.58 -10.93 -11.53
N THR A 143 -41.32 -11.75 -10.80
CA THR A 143 -41.17 -12.05 -9.37
C THR A 143 -41.39 -13.56 -9.23
N PRO A 144 -40.42 -14.32 -8.70
CA PRO A 144 -40.59 -15.76 -8.52
C PRO A 144 -41.61 -16.01 -7.40
N ARG A 145 -42.29 -17.15 -7.42
CA ARG A 145 -43.06 -17.57 -6.25
C ARG A 145 -42.07 -18.09 -5.22
N GLY A 146 -42.09 -17.59 -3.98
CA GLY A 146 -41.14 -18.03 -2.95
C GLY A 146 -41.14 -19.55 -2.74
N GLN A 147 -42.31 -20.19 -2.90
CA GLN A 147 -42.45 -21.65 -2.84
C GLN A 147 -41.67 -22.42 -3.91
N ALA A 148 -41.27 -21.77 -5.00
CA ALA A 148 -40.56 -22.37 -6.12
C ALA A 148 -39.02 -22.23 -5.98
N ILE A 149 -38.53 -21.49 -4.99
CA ILE A 149 -37.10 -21.28 -4.77
C ILE A 149 -36.50 -22.55 -4.12
N PRO A 150 -35.46 -23.17 -4.71
CA PRO A 150 -34.79 -24.31 -4.10
C PRO A 150 -34.10 -23.95 -2.78
N ALA A 151 -34.19 -24.82 -1.77
CA ALA A 151 -33.65 -24.58 -0.42
C ALA A 151 -32.12 -24.32 -0.41
N ALA A 152 -31.39 -24.94 -1.35
CA ALA A 152 -29.95 -24.84 -1.52
C ALA A 152 -29.49 -23.65 -2.37
N CYS A 153 -30.43 -22.83 -2.86
CA CYS A 153 -30.12 -21.67 -3.69
C CYS A 153 -29.59 -20.51 -2.82
N GLY A 154 -28.52 -19.86 -3.26
CA GLY A 154 -27.96 -18.65 -2.66
C GLY A 154 -28.29 -17.36 -3.43
N LEU A 155 -28.79 -17.49 -4.67
CA LEU A 155 -29.04 -16.38 -5.59
C LEU A 155 -30.22 -16.71 -6.51
N VAL A 156 -31.29 -15.94 -6.46
CA VAL A 156 -32.38 -16.11 -7.45
C VAL A 156 -32.29 -15.02 -8.49
N VAL A 157 -32.36 -15.40 -9.77
CA VAL A 157 -32.30 -14.44 -10.87
C VAL A 157 -33.62 -14.51 -11.65
N THR A 158 -34.21 -13.35 -11.89
CA THR A 158 -35.47 -13.25 -12.64
C THR A 158 -35.29 -12.33 -13.82
N HIS A 159 -35.86 -12.73 -14.96
CA HIS A 159 -35.75 -12.00 -16.22
C HIS A 159 -37.16 -11.68 -16.71
N VAL A 160 -37.48 -10.37 -16.86
CA VAL A 160 -38.48 -9.73 -17.78
C VAL A 160 -38.94 -8.37 -17.20
N PRO A 161 -38.81 -7.23 -17.93
CA PRO A 161 -38.00 -6.97 -19.13
C PRO A 161 -36.54 -6.59 -18.81
N ARG A 162 -36.12 -6.67 -17.53
CA ARG A 162 -34.75 -6.40 -17.08
C ARG A 162 -34.29 -7.52 -16.14
N LEU A 163 -32.98 -7.76 -16.12
CA LEU A 163 -32.35 -8.71 -15.21
C LEU A 163 -32.49 -8.22 -13.76
N ARG A 164 -32.91 -9.12 -12.87
CA ARG A 164 -33.10 -8.84 -11.45
C ARG A 164 -32.52 -9.97 -10.63
N VAL A 165 -31.88 -9.60 -9.54
CA VAL A 165 -31.30 -10.52 -8.60
C VAL A 165 -32.12 -10.48 -7.31
N TRP A 166 -32.29 -11.62 -6.67
CA TRP A 166 -32.86 -11.72 -5.34
C TRP A 166 -31.82 -12.36 -4.43
N LEU A 167 -31.55 -11.67 -3.32
CA LEU A 167 -30.58 -12.09 -2.31
C LEU A 167 -31.32 -12.41 -1.01
N PRO A 168 -30.85 -13.39 -0.22
CA PRO A 168 -31.43 -13.65 1.10
C PRO A 168 -31.26 -12.42 2.02
N GLU A 169 -32.25 -12.14 2.87
CA GLU A 169 -32.23 -11.09 3.89
C GLU A 169 -32.82 -11.57 5.23
N ASP A 170 -32.55 -10.86 6.33
CA ASP A 170 -33.05 -11.18 7.69
C ASP A 170 -34.57 -10.89 7.89
N GLY A 171 -35.27 -10.51 6.82
CA GLY A 171 -36.72 -10.28 6.78
C GLY A 171 -37.16 -8.86 7.16
N PRO A 172 -38.27 -8.37 6.61
CA PRO A 172 -38.79 -7.03 6.92
C PRO A 172 -39.47 -7.01 8.29
N ARG A 173 -39.37 -5.87 9.00
CA ARG A 173 -40.03 -5.66 10.32
C ARG A 173 -41.55 -5.90 10.34
N GLY A 174 -42.21 -5.79 9.19
CA GLY A 174 -43.65 -6.00 9.06
C GLY A 174 -44.06 -7.41 8.61
N GLY A 175 -43.11 -8.30 8.27
CA GLY A 175 -43.39 -9.66 7.82
C GLY A 175 -44.24 -9.78 6.54
N GLN A 176 -44.46 -8.69 5.81
CA GLN A 176 -45.27 -8.69 4.59
C GLN A 176 -44.40 -8.85 3.34
N GLU A 177 -44.80 -9.77 2.46
CA GLU A 177 -44.26 -9.87 1.11
C GLU A 177 -44.63 -8.63 0.28
N THR A 178 -43.73 -8.23 -0.61
CA THR A 178 -43.88 -7.11 -1.53
C THR A 178 -43.35 -7.48 -2.91
N ASN A 179 -43.52 -6.62 -3.91
CA ASN A 179 -42.88 -6.83 -5.22
C ASN A 179 -41.32 -6.77 -5.19
N ARG A 180 -40.73 -6.40 -4.04
CA ARG A 180 -39.28 -6.40 -3.80
C ARG A 180 -38.87 -7.37 -2.69
N ARG A 181 -39.80 -8.04 -2.01
CA ARG A 181 -39.50 -8.96 -0.91
C ARG A 181 -40.42 -10.17 -0.94
N LEU A 182 -39.88 -11.37 -0.82
CA LEU A 182 -40.69 -12.58 -0.74
C LEU A 182 -40.11 -13.53 0.31
N GLN A 183 -40.95 -14.41 0.83
CA GLN A 183 -40.55 -15.47 1.74
C GLN A 183 -40.61 -16.81 0.99
N ASP A 184 -39.54 -17.61 1.06
CA ASP A 184 -39.58 -18.95 0.50
C ASP A 184 -40.30 -19.94 1.40
N LYS A 185 -40.46 -21.18 0.92
CA LYS A 185 -41.13 -22.26 1.66
C LYS A 185 -40.47 -22.62 3.00
N ASP A 186 -39.19 -22.29 3.17
CA ASP A 186 -38.40 -22.58 4.36
C ASP A 186 -38.41 -21.39 5.34
N GLY A 187 -39.19 -20.34 5.03
CA GLY A 187 -39.33 -19.15 5.86
C GLY A 187 -38.22 -18.11 5.65
N ARG A 188 -37.31 -18.30 4.68
CA ARG A 188 -36.22 -17.38 4.38
C ARG A 188 -36.72 -16.21 3.56
N TRP A 189 -36.31 -15.00 3.92
CA TRP A 189 -36.68 -13.80 3.18
C TRP A 189 -35.69 -13.50 2.07
N TRP A 190 -36.21 -12.96 0.96
CA TRP A 190 -35.45 -12.63 -0.24
C TRP A 190 -35.75 -11.21 -0.68
N LEU A 191 -34.72 -10.39 -0.83
CA LEU A 191 -34.79 -9.01 -1.31
C LEU A 191 -34.39 -8.92 -2.78
N ARG A 192 -35.24 -8.30 -3.58
CA ARG A 192 -34.93 -7.94 -4.96
C ARG A 192 -33.94 -6.79 -5.02
N VAL A 193 -32.83 -6.98 -5.72
CA VAL A 193 -31.86 -5.96 -6.06
C VAL A 193 -31.76 -5.83 -7.58
N ASP A 194 -31.88 -4.60 -8.07
CA ASP A 194 -31.74 -4.28 -9.47
C ASP A 194 -30.23 -4.17 -9.79
N LEU A 195 -29.76 -4.77 -10.89
CA LEU A 195 -28.35 -4.68 -11.29
C LEU A 195 -28.07 -3.30 -11.91
N ALA A 196 -26.90 -2.73 -11.64
CA ALA A 196 -26.43 -1.56 -12.35
C ALA A 196 -25.86 -1.99 -13.70
N GLU A 197 -26.32 -1.35 -14.79
CA GLU A 197 -25.83 -1.63 -16.14
C GLU A 197 -24.59 -0.77 -16.43
N PRO A 198 -23.46 -1.35 -16.85
CA PRO A 198 -22.37 -0.58 -17.45
C PRO A 198 -22.78 -0.17 -18.89
N GLU A 199 -22.90 1.13 -19.17
CA GLU A 199 -23.03 1.66 -20.53
C GLU A 199 -21.70 2.25 -20.99
N ASP A 200 -20.93 1.54 -21.83
CA ASP A 200 -20.29 2.09 -23.05
C ASP A 200 -19.67 0.98 -23.96
N ASP A 201 -19.46 1.33 -25.23
CA ASP A 201 -19.35 0.42 -26.38
C ASP A 201 -17.93 -0.14 -26.69
N ASN A 202 -16.90 0.24 -25.93
CA ASN A 202 -15.49 0.15 -26.39
C ASN A 202 -14.56 -0.77 -25.59
N GLY A 203 -15.00 -1.39 -24.48
CA GLY A 203 -14.23 -2.44 -23.81
C GLY A 203 -12.95 -2.00 -23.07
N GLU A 204 -12.83 -0.71 -22.72
CA GLU A 204 -11.80 -0.24 -21.80
C GLU A 204 -12.28 -0.34 -20.34
N GLU A 205 -11.41 -0.81 -19.45
CA GLU A 205 -11.68 -0.88 -18.01
C GLU A 205 -11.65 0.54 -17.41
N ARG A 206 -12.83 1.08 -17.10
CA ARG A 206 -13.00 2.40 -16.46
C ARG A 206 -13.40 2.25 -15.00
N ALA A 207 -13.00 3.21 -14.17
CA ALA A 207 -13.37 3.25 -12.76
C ALA A 207 -14.90 3.17 -12.58
N LEU A 208 -15.37 2.33 -11.65
CA LEU A 208 -16.79 2.05 -11.42
C LEU A 208 -17.65 3.32 -11.25
N ALA A 209 -17.11 4.37 -10.62
CA ALA A 209 -17.79 5.65 -10.44
C ALA A 209 -18.19 6.33 -11.79
N SER A 210 -17.46 6.06 -12.87
CA SER A 210 -17.70 6.65 -14.19
C SER A 210 -18.75 5.91 -15.02
N THR A 211 -18.91 4.60 -14.80
CA THR A 211 -19.81 3.72 -15.56
C THR A 211 -21.08 3.34 -14.80
N PHE A 212 -21.08 3.47 -13.47
CA PHE A 212 -22.25 3.17 -12.65
C PHE A 212 -23.40 4.13 -12.97
N ARG A 213 -24.48 3.60 -13.55
CA ARG A 213 -25.75 4.29 -13.78
C ARG A 213 -26.83 3.60 -12.95
N PRO A 214 -27.07 4.07 -11.72
CA PRO A 214 -28.04 3.41 -10.88
C PRO A 214 -29.46 3.61 -11.44
N GLY A 215 -30.23 2.54 -11.46
CA GLY A 215 -31.67 2.62 -11.73
C GLY A 215 -32.43 3.43 -10.66
N PRO A 216 -33.76 3.56 -10.81
CA PRO A 216 -34.62 4.23 -9.81
C PRO A 216 -34.71 3.48 -8.46
N GLY A 217 -34.00 2.37 -8.28
CA GLY A 217 -33.94 1.62 -7.04
C GLY A 217 -33.13 2.31 -5.94
N ASP A 218 -33.38 1.90 -4.69
CA ASP A 218 -32.67 2.39 -3.50
C ASP A 218 -31.34 1.67 -3.26
N ALA A 219 -31.12 0.56 -3.96
CA ALA A 219 -29.92 -0.26 -3.91
C ALA A 219 -29.57 -0.85 -5.29
N ALA A 220 -28.31 -1.19 -5.47
CA ALA A 220 -27.74 -1.79 -6.67
C ALA A 220 -26.66 -2.81 -6.28
N LEU A 221 -26.39 -3.78 -7.15
CA LEU A 221 -25.25 -4.69 -7.01
C LEU A 221 -24.17 -4.33 -8.01
N THR A 222 -22.92 -4.39 -7.55
CA THR A 222 -21.69 -4.24 -8.30
C THR A 222 -20.77 -5.42 -7.99
N VAL A 223 -19.88 -5.77 -8.92
CA VAL A 223 -18.81 -6.74 -8.68
C VAL A 223 -17.49 -5.97 -8.66
N GLU A 224 -16.76 -6.07 -7.55
CA GLU A 224 -15.58 -5.25 -7.27
C GLU A 224 -14.51 -6.14 -6.64
N GLU A 225 -13.36 -6.31 -7.31
CA GLU A 225 -12.17 -6.98 -6.74
C GLU A 225 -12.45 -8.33 -6.04
N GLY A 226 -13.28 -9.18 -6.66
CA GLY A 226 -13.65 -10.48 -6.07
C GLY A 226 -14.74 -10.40 -4.99
N TRP A 227 -15.49 -9.28 -4.92
CA TRP A 227 -16.65 -9.09 -4.06
C TRP A 227 -17.92 -8.82 -4.85
N LEU A 228 -19.05 -9.38 -4.41
CA LEU A 228 -20.38 -8.91 -4.76
C LEU A 228 -20.80 -7.83 -3.76
N VAL A 229 -20.84 -6.59 -4.22
CA VAL A 229 -21.05 -5.40 -3.40
C VAL A 229 -22.48 -4.91 -3.59
N ARG A 230 -23.27 -4.87 -2.52
CA ARG A 230 -24.57 -4.19 -2.48
C ARG A 230 -24.35 -2.74 -2.08
N ARG A 231 -24.62 -1.83 -3.00
CA ARG A 231 -24.58 -0.38 -2.79
C ARG A 231 -25.98 0.18 -2.56
N SER A 232 -26.12 1.21 -1.73
CA SER A 232 -27.40 1.93 -1.54
C SER A 232 -27.22 3.43 -1.43
N ARG A 233 -28.30 4.15 -1.75
CA ARG A 233 -28.35 5.63 -1.67
C ARG A 233 -28.21 6.16 -0.24
N SER A 234 -28.48 5.31 0.75
CA SER A 234 -28.43 5.65 2.17
C SER A 234 -27.09 5.33 2.81
N SER A 235 -26.24 4.53 2.17
CA SER A 235 -24.89 4.27 2.68
C SER A 235 -23.93 5.34 2.20
N ARG A 236 -23.14 5.88 3.14
CA ARG A 236 -22.04 6.80 2.84
C ARG A 236 -20.68 6.09 2.82
N PHE A 237 -20.64 4.84 3.24
CA PHE A 237 -19.40 4.08 3.37
C PHE A 237 -18.87 3.73 1.98
N ALA A 238 -17.64 4.12 1.65
CA ALA A 238 -17.04 3.92 0.32
C ALA A 238 -17.97 4.36 -0.84
N ALA A 239 -18.60 5.54 -0.72
CA ALA A 239 -19.53 6.06 -1.72
C ALA A 239 -18.84 6.33 -3.07
N LEU A 240 -19.50 5.93 -4.16
CA LEU A 240 -19.01 6.19 -5.52
C LEU A 240 -18.98 7.67 -5.89
N TYR A 241 -19.80 8.48 -5.21
CA TYR A 241 -19.94 9.91 -5.46
C TYR A 241 -19.74 10.69 -4.17
N GLU A 242 -19.11 11.85 -4.28
CA GLU A 242 -18.90 12.78 -3.17
C GLU A 242 -20.16 13.58 -2.81
N ARG A 243 -21.18 13.57 -3.67
CA ARG A 243 -22.45 14.31 -3.51
C ARG A 243 -23.65 13.39 -3.72
N GLU A 244 -24.77 13.77 -3.13
CA GLU A 244 -25.99 12.98 -3.21
C GLU A 244 -26.50 12.80 -4.66
N PRO A 245 -27.03 11.62 -5.02
CA PRO A 245 -27.20 10.44 -4.15
C PRO A 245 -25.87 9.71 -3.89
N LEU A 246 -25.54 9.52 -2.60
CA LEU A 246 -24.31 8.84 -2.16
C LEU A 246 -24.52 7.34 -2.34
N TRP A 247 -23.85 6.73 -3.32
CA TRP A 247 -23.96 5.29 -3.59
C TRP A 247 -22.86 4.52 -2.85
N GLY A 248 -23.00 4.44 -1.53
CA GLY A 248 -22.07 3.72 -0.65
C GLY A 248 -22.35 2.23 -0.56
N VAL A 249 -21.35 1.49 -0.11
CA VAL A 249 -21.41 0.06 0.15
C VAL A 249 -22.23 -0.18 1.42
N GLU A 250 -23.29 -0.97 1.31
CA GLU A 250 -24.13 -1.41 2.42
C GLU A 250 -23.70 -2.78 2.92
N THR A 251 -23.37 -3.70 1.99
CA THR A 251 -22.96 -5.07 2.30
C THR A 251 -22.06 -5.58 1.18
N ALA A 252 -21.10 -6.44 1.49
CA ALA A 252 -20.26 -7.08 0.50
C ALA A 252 -20.12 -8.57 0.80
N TYR A 253 -20.11 -9.39 -0.24
CA TYR A 253 -19.99 -10.85 -0.16
C TYR A 253 -18.77 -11.29 -0.96
N ALA A 254 -17.85 -12.02 -0.33
CA ALA A 254 -16.67 -12.55 -1.03
C ALA A 254 -17.12 -13.60 -2.05
N LEU A 255 -16.64 -13.47 -3.30
CA LEU A 255 -17.05 -14.36 -4.38
C LEU A 255 -16.43 -15.75 -4.28
N ASP A 256 -15.27 -15.86 -3.63
CA ASP A 256 -14.61 -17.13 -3.34
C ASP A 256 -15.22 -17.87 -2.14
N GLY A 257 -16.24 -17.28 -1.48
CA GLY A 257 -16.88 -17.83 -0.29
C GLY A 257 -15.98 -17.84 0.95
N VAL A 258 -14.77 -17.28 0.88
CA VAL A 258 -13.85 -17.22 2.01
C VAL A 258 -14.32 -16.12 2.95
N PRO A 259 -14.71 -16.44 4.20
CA PRO A 259 -15.15 -15.43 5.15
C PRO A 259 -13.99 -14.51 5.53
N VAL A 260 -14.29 -13.26 5.87
CA VAL A 260 -13.30 -12.32 6.44
C VAL A 260 -12.72 -12.91 7.71
N ARG A 261 -11.42 -13.23 7.68
CA ARG A 261 -10.66 -13.74 8.82
C ARG A 261 -9.52 -12.77 9.12
N PRO A 262 -9.77 -11.78 9.98
CA PRO A 262 -8.73 -10.81 10.35
C PRO A 262 -7.60 -11.52 11.08
N THR A 263 -6.36 -11.08 10.87
CA THR A 263 -5.18 -11.66 11.52
C THR A 263 -4.37 -10.55 12.19
N VAL A 264 -4.13 -10.68 13.49
CA VAL A 264 -3.18 -9.85 14.22
C VAL A 264 -1.76 -10.29 13.86
N VAL A 265 -0.96 -9.31 13.45
CA VAL A 265 0.44 -9.42 13.04
C VAL A 265 1.29 -8.58 13.98
N GLY A 266 2.46 -9.11 14.34
CA GLY A 266 3.43 -8.50 15.24
C GLY A 266 3.68 -9.34 16.49
N GLU A 267 4.76 -9.00 17.19
CA GLU A 267 5.15 -9.67 18.43
C GLU A 267 4.40 -9.03 19.62
N PRO A 268 3.77 -9.82 20.51
CA PRO A 268 3.08 -9.28 21.67
C PRO A 268 4.13 -8.91 22.74
N ARG A 269 4.83 -7.79 22.58
CA ARG A 269 5.80 -7.28 23.57
C ARG A 269 5.45 -5.84 23.94
N ALA A 270 5.59 -5.51 25.22
CA ALA A 270 5.41 -4.13 25.65
C ALA A 270 6.46 -3.23 24.96
N GLY A 271 6.01 -2.15 24.33
CA GLY A 271 6.82 -1.29 23.47
C GLY A 271 6.60 -1.52 21.97
N ASP A 272 6.03 -2.66 21.58
CA ASP A 272 5.80 -2.99 20.17
C ASP A 272 4.43 -2.52 19.67
N LEU A 273 4.33 -2.36 18.36
CA LEU A 273 3.09 -2.07 17.65
C LEU A 273 2.50 -3.38 17.10
N LEU A 274 1.32 -3.76 17.56
CA LEU A 274 0.54 -4.80 16.88
C LEU A 274 -0.32 -4.17 15.79
N SER A 275 -0.47 -4.89 14.67
CA SER A 275 -1.38 -4.50 13.59
C SER A 275 -2.38 -5.62 13.34
N VAL A 276 -3.57 -5.29 12.86
CA VAL A 276 -4.53 -6.27 12.34
C VAL A 276 -4.63 -6.13 10.84
N ASP A 277 -4.32 -7.22 10.15
CA ASP A 277 -4.59 -7.42 8.74
C ASP A 277 -6.06 -7.84 8.58
N PRO A 278 -6.93 -7.01 7.99
CA PRO A 278 -8.32 -7.38 7.70
C PRO A 278 -8.42 -8.33 6.49
N GLY A 279 -7.31 -8.74 5.88
CA GLY A 279 -7.23 -9.53 4.66
C GLY A 279 -7.64 -8.71 3.43
N ARG A 280 -8.28 -9.36 2.45
CA ARG A 280 -8.80 -8.74 1.20
C ARG A 280 -9.91 -7.70 1.40
N SER A 281 -10.18 -7.27 2.63
CA SER A 281 -11.33 -6.44 3.00
C SER A 281 -10.95 -5.07 3.57
N THR A 282 -9.70 -4.60 3.37
CA THR A 282 -9.19 -3.35 3.97
C THR A 282 -10.15 -2.16 3.81
N ASP A 283 -10.71 -1.97 2.63
CA ASP A 283 -11.59 -0.83 2.32
C ASP A 283 -13.06 -1.09 2.67
N LEU A 284 -13.39 -2.30 3.14
CA LEU A 284 -14.72 -2.77 3.51
C LEU A 284 -14.88 -3.00 5.02
N ILE A 285 -13.93 -2.52 5.82
CA ILE A 285 -14.00 -2.49 7.29
C ILE A 285 -14.30 -1.07 7.77
N ALA A 286 -15.30 -0.96 8.64
CA ALA A 286 -15.76 0.34 9.18
C ALA A 286 -15.33 0.57 10.62
N ASP A 287 -15.30 -0.49 11.44
CA ASP A 287 -14.93 -0.40 12.85
C ASP A 287 -13.91 -1.48 13.20
N ILE A 288 -12.91 -1.09 13.97
CA ILE A 288 -11.93 -1.98 14.60
C ILE A 288 -12.00 -1.75 16.11
N GLN A 289 -11.88 -2.81 16.88
CA GLN A 289 -11.73 -2.72 18.33
C GLN A 289 -10.80 -3.80 18.85
N TRP A 290 -9.73 -3.38 19.52
CA TRP A 290 -8.84 -4.29 20.22
C TRP A 290 -9.44 -4.72 21.55
N GLN A 291 -9.20 -5.97 21.93
CA GLN A 291 -9.66 -6.57 23.18
C GLN A 291 -8.50 -7.28 23.87
N ARG A 292 -8.54 -7.31 25.20
CA ARG A 292 -7.59 -8.05 26.04
C ARG A 292 -8.29 -9.13 26.86
N HIS A 293 -7.55 -10.19 27.20
CA HIS A 293 -7.97 -11.31 28.04
C HIS A 293 -6.80 -11.78 28.90
N ASP A 294 -7.05 -12.25 30.12
CA ASP A 294 -5.95 -12.66 31.02
C ASP A 294 -5.30 -13.99 30.60
N THR A 295 -6.07 -14.89 29.97
CA THR A 295 -5.60 -16.24 29.60
C THR A 295 -5.61 -16.53 28.10
N GLY A 296 -6.19 -15.65 27.28
CA GLY A 296 -6.42 -15.91 25.84
C GLY A 296 -7.41 -17.03 25.50
N LEU A 297 -8.00 -17.70 26.49
CA LEU A 297 -8.90 -18.85 26.29
C LEU A 297 -10.38 -18.46 26.45
N GLY A 298 -11.23 -19.02 25.58
CA GLY A 298 -12.69 -18.86 25.66
C GLY A 298 -13.26 -17.70 24.84
N GLN A 299 -14.60 -17.70 24.70
CA GLN A 299 -15.32 -16.64 23.98
C GLN A 299 -15.66 -15.43 24.87
N ASP A 300 -15.76 -15.65 26.19
CA ASP A 300 -16.10 -14.65 27.20
C ASP A 300 -14.85 -14.01 27.84
N GLY A 301 -15.06 -13.02 28.72
CA GLY A 301 -13.97 -12.37 29.49
C GLY A 301 -13.14 -11.33 28.72
N TRP A 302 -13.37 -11.17 27.41
CA TRP A 302 -12.63 -10.22 26.58
C TRP A 302 -13.06 -8.78 26.83
N THR A 303 -12.15 -7.95 27.34
CA THR A 303 -12.40 -6.54 27.67
C THR A 303 -11.85 -5.62 26.57
N PRO A 304 -12.63 -4.65 26.05
CA PRO A 304 -12.12 -3.69 25.08
C PRO A 304 -10.95 -2.87 25.61
N LEU A 305 -9.93 -2.65 24.78
CA LEU A 305 -8.89 -1.66 25.03
C LEU A 305 -9.44 -0.27 24.70
N ALA A 306 -9.48 0.61 25.70
CA ALA A 306 -9.99 1.97 25.55
C ALA A 306 -9.16 2.74 24.49
N GLY A 307 -9.82 3.39 23.55
CA GLY A 307 -9.17 4.19 22.50
C GLY A 307 -8.52 3.39 21.35
N ALA A 308 -8.32 2.07 21.49
CA ALA A 308 -7.72 1.23 20.47
C ALA A 308 -8.73 0.84 19.37
N ARG A 309 -9.08 1.80 18.51
CA ARG A 309 -10.00 1.64 17.37
C ARG A 309 -9.34 1.70 15.99
N SER A 310 -8.00 1.77 15.96
CA SER A 310 -7.21 1.75 14.73
C SER A 310 -6.91 0.31 14.31
N SER A 311 -6.47 0.12 13.07
CA SER A 311 -5.89 -1.14 12.57
C SER A 311 -4.57 -1.49 13.26
N SER A 312 -4.04 -0.62 14.10
CA SER A 312 -2.88 -0.89 14.94
C SER A 312 -3.11 -0.48 16.40
N VAL A 313 -2.37 -1.11 17.33
CA VAL A 313 -2.36 -0.76 18.75
C VAL A 313 -0.95 -0.82 19.30
N GLN A 314 -0.56 0.26 20.00
CA GLN A 314 0.72 0.34 20.71
C GLN A 314 0.59 -0.39 22.05
N LEU A 315 1.50 -1.32 22.33
CA LEU A 315 1.47 -2.10 23.56
C LEU A 315 2.20 -1.38 24.69
N GLY A 316 1.46 -0.75 25.60
CA GLY A 316 2.03 -0.24 26.85
C GLY A 316 2.36 -1.33 27.89
N ALA A 317 3.08 -0.95 28.94
CA ALA A 317 3.47 -1.85 30.04
C ALA A 317 2.26 -2.42 30.81
N GLU A 318 1.13 -1.71 30.79
CA GLU A 318 -0.15 -2.11 31.36
C GLU A 318 -0.81 -3.31 30.66
N HIS A 319 -0.32 -3.67 29.47
CA HIS A 319 -0.79 -4.85 28.74
C HIS A 319 0.00 -6.12 29.07
N ARG A 320 1.10 -6.03 29.85
CA ARG A 320 1.95 -7.19 30.17
C ARG A 320 1.15 -8.33 30.78
N GLY A 321 1.42 -9.54 30.31
CA GLY A 321 0.71 -10.75 30.71
C GLY A 321 -0.64 -10.96 30.03
N ALA A 322 -1.22 -9.94 29.40
CA ALA A 322 -2.50 -10.06 28.73
C ALA A 322 -2.36 -10.72 27.34
N TRP A 323 -3.42 -11.38 26.90
CA TRP A 323 -3.61 -11.86 25.54
C TRP A 323 -4.51 -10.91 24.79
N LEU A 324 -4.23 -10.68 23.51
CA LEU A 324 -4.86 -9.67 22.69
C LEU A 324 -5.51 -10.29 21.47
N ARG A 325 -6.62 -9.69 21.04
CA ARG A 325 -7.25 -9.94 19.74
C ARG A 325 -7.86 -8.64 19.23
N ALA A 326 -8.13 -8.58 17.93
CA ALA A 326 -8.95 -7.54 17.34
C ALA A 326 -10.31 -8.13 16.96
N ARG A 327 -11.35 -7.30 17.04
CA ARG A 327 -12.62 -7.55 16.35
C ARG A 327 -12.87 -6.44 15.34
N LEU A 328 -13.41 -6.80 14.19
CA LEU A 328 -13.68 -5.88 13.10
C LEU A 328 -15.13 -6.06 12.64
N ARG A 329 -15.74 -4.98 12.16
CA ARG A 329 -17.01 -5.06 11.43
C ARG A 329 -17.07 -4.02 10.32
N GLY A 330 -17.83 -4.32 9.29
CA GLY A 330 -18.08 -3.43 8.16
C GLY A 330 -18.94 -4.14 7.12
N PRO A 331 -19.09 -3.58 5.92
CA PRO A 331 -19.87 -4.22 4.88
C PRO A 331 -19.42 -5.64 4.52
N ALA A 332 -18.12 -5.94 4.53
CA ALA A 332 -17.59 -7.28 4.24
C ALA A 332 -17.96 -8.32 5.32
N THR A 333 -18.42 -7.89 6.49
CA THR A 333 -18.86 -8.76 7.58
C THR A 333 -20.37 -8.66 7.83
N ALA A 334 -21.10 -8.04 6.88
CA ALA A 334 -22.50 -7.66 7.06
C ALA A 334 -22.76 -6.92 8.38
N TRP A 335 -21.84 -6.05 8.77
CA TRP A 335 -21.86 -5.26 10.01
C TRP A 335 -21.87 -6.10 11.30
N ARG A 336 -21.54 -7.40 11.22
CA ARG A 336 -21.34 -8.28 12.38
C ARG A 336 -19.86 -8.26 12.79
N TRP A 337 -19.61 -8.42 14.08
CA TRP A 337 -18.23 -8.52 14.58
C TRP A 337 -17.62 -9.88 14.19
N VAL A 338 -16.49 -9.83 13.50
CA VAL A 338 -15.59 -10.98 13.31
C VAL A 338 -14.35 -10.78 14.18
N VAL A 339 -13.81 -11.86 14.72
CA VAL A 339 -12.65 -11.82 15.63
C VAL A 339 -11.41 -12.36 14.94
N SER A 340 -10.26 -11.82 15.29
CA SER A 340 -8.96 -12.30 14.81
C SER A 340 -8.47 -13.54 15.55
N ASN A 341 -7.32 -14.05 15.15
CA ASN A 341 -6.47 -14.85 16.04
C ASN A 341 -6.14 -14.10 17.34
N VAL A 342 -5.75 -14.88 18.34
CA VAL A 342 -5.31 -14.40 19.64
C VAL A 342 -3.78 -14.41 19.69
N VAL A 343 -3.17 -13.33 20.15
CA VAL A 343 -1.71 -13.20 20.34
C VAL A 343 -1.40 -12.88 21.81
N GLY A 344 -0.33 -13.43 22.37
CA GLY A 344 0.06 -13.20 23.76
C GLY A 344 0.70 -14.42 24.44
N PRO A 345 0.95 -14.35 25.76
CA PRO A 345 0.75 -13.16 26.59
C PRO A 345 1.74 -12.04 26.23
N VAL A 346 1.38 -10.77 26.45
CA VAL A 346 2.29 -9.65 26.17
C VAL A 346 3.52 -9.75 27.08
N GLN A 347 4.69 -9.91 26.47
CA GLN A 347 5.94 -10.04 27.19
C GLN A 347 6.46 -8.67 27.65
N ALA A 348 7.20 -8.65 28.74
CA ALA A 348 7.97 -7.46 29.09
C ALA A 348 8.99 -7.17 27.99
N MET A 349 9.27 -5.89 27.74
CA MET A 349 10.40 -5.50 26.92
C MET A 349 11.65 -6.03 27.62
N ALA A 350 12.20 -7.15 27.13
CA ALA A 350 13.61 -7.42 27.39
C ALA A 350 14.36 -6.23 26.79
N PRO A 351 15.38 -5.67 27.45
CA PRO A 351 16.31 -4.78 26.76
C PRO A 351 16.92 -5.63 25.64
N VAL A 352 16.35 -5.52 24.44
CA VAL A 352 16.91 -6.14 23.25
C VAL A 352 18.13 -5.30 22.97
N ALA A 353 19.28 -5.77 23.47
CA ALA A 353 20.53 -5.41 22.83
C ALA A 353 20.31 -5.72 21.34
N PRO A 354 20.49 -4.73 20.44
CA PRO A 354 20.23 -4.94 19.02
C PRO A 354 20.95 -6.22 18.59
N GLU A 355 20.21 -7.16 18.01
CA GLU A 355 20.86 -8.36 17.47
C GLU A 355 21.94 -7.91 16.48
N PRO A 356 23.18 -8.43 16.59
CA PRO A 356 24.24 -8.08 15.67
C PRO A 356 23.78 -8.42 14.24
N CYS A 357 23.84 -7.44 13.35
CA CYS A 357 23.57 -7.67 11.93
C CYS A 357 24.52 -8.76 11.40
N HIS A 358 23.99 -9.92 11.00
CA HIS A 358 24.77 -11.03 10.44
C HIS A 358 25.25 -10.79 9.00
N LEU A 359 24.87 -9.67 8.37
CA LEU A 359 25.41 -9.29 7.06
C LEU A 359 26.83 -8.77 7.24
N GLY A 360 27.77 -9.29 6.44
CA GLY A 360 29.14 -8.79 6.41
C GLY A 360 29.16 -7.26 6.38
N ARG A 361 29.88 -6.64 7.32
CA ARG A 361 30.10 -5.19 7.29
C ARG A 361 30.97 -4.90 6.08
N ARG A 362 30.60 -3.86 5.33
CA ARG A 362 31.58 -3.26 4.41
C ARG A 362 32.74 -2.77 5.29
N PRO A 363 34.00 -3.10 4.95
CA PRO A 363 35.12 -2.53 5.65
C PRO A 363 34.99 -1.01 5.60
N ALA A 364 35.40 -0.33 6.67
CA ALA A 364 35.60 1.11 6.60
C ALA A 364 36.49 1.43 5.40
N PRO A 365 36.36 2.60 4.76
CA PRO A 365 37.33 3.04 3.75
C PRO A 365 38.66 3.24 4.47
N LEU A 366 39.42 2.15 4.62
CA LEU A 366 40.66 2.08 5.37
C LEU A 366 41.78 2.83 4.62
N SER A 367 41.53 3.30 3.40
CA SER A 367 42.53 3.84 2.49
C SER A 367 42.60 5.36 2.43
N HIS A 368 41.70 6.12 3.08
CA HIS A 368 41.82 7.57 3.06
C HIS A 368 42.79 8.07 4.13
N ALA A 369 44.08 8.12 3.80
CA ALA A 369 45.13 8.68 4.67
C ALA A 369 44.76 10.08 5.20
N ALA A 370 44.05 10.90 4.40
CA ALA A 370 43.55 12.19 4.86
C ALA A 370 42.46 12.09 5.94
N LEU A 371 41.54 11.12 5.88
CA LEU A 371 40.58 10.92 6.98
C LEU A 371 41.26 10.40 8.24
N GLN A 372 42.28 9.54 8.09
CA GLN A 372 43.09 9.09 9.23
C GLN A 372 43.90 10.23 9.85
N ALA A 373 44.40 11.17 9.03
CA ALA A 373 45.10 12.36 9.50
C ALA A 373 44.17 13.37 10.19
N LEU A 374 42.88 13.38 9.81
CA LEU A 374 41.85 14.23 10.40
C LEU A 374 41.18 13.59 11.62
N ALA A 375 41.29 12.28 11.80
CA ALA A 375 40.70 11.57 12.93
C ALA A 375 41.11 12.22 14.25
N ALA A 376 40.12 12.41 15.13
CA ALA A 376 40.28 13.12 16.39
C ALA A 376 41.49 12.60 17.18
N ALA A 377 42.09 13.49 17.99
CA ALA A 377 43.23 13.14 18.83
C ALA A 377 42.93 11.86 19.64
N PRO A 378 43.89 10.92 19.75
CA PRO A 378 43.68 9.66 20.46
C PRO A 378 43.04 9.88 21.83
N GLY A 379 41.84 9.31 22.03
CA GLY A 379 41.11 9.40 23.31
C GLY A 379 39.94 10.39 23.36
N GLN A 380 39.66 11.16 22.30
CA GLN A 380 38.41 11.92 22.20
C GLN A 380 37.30 11.07 21.54
N PRO A 381 36.04 11.15 22.02
CA PRO A 381 34.91 10.54 21.32
C PRO A 381 34.78 11.14 19.92
N ALA A 382 34.64 10.30 18.90
CA ALA A 382 34.42 10.72 17.53
C ALA A 382 33.36 9.83 16.88
N ALA A 383 32.47 10.45 16.12
CA ALA A 383 31.43 9.74 15.41
C ALA A 383 32.06 8.89 14.29
N PRO A 384 31.51 7.70 13.98
CA PRO A 384 31.99 6.91 12.86
C PRO A 384 31.69 7.62 11.54
N ALA A 385 32.71 7.74 10.69
CA ALA A 385 32.57 8.27 9.33
C ALA A 385 31.65 7.36 8.49
N PRO A 386 30.50 7.86 8.00
CA PRO A 386 29.61 7.04 7.18
C PRO A 386 30.25 6.64 5.85
N LEU A 387 30.03 5.39 5.43
CA LEU A 387 30.73 4.76 4.31
C LEU A 387 30.47 5.45 2.97
N ASP A 388 29.24 5.91 2.78
CA ASP A 388 28.72 6.47 1.53
C ASP A 388 28.88 8.00 1.42
N LEU A 389 29.56 8.63 2.41
CA LEU A 389 29.93 10.04 2.41
C LEU A 389 31.39 10.29 2.04
N TYR A 390 32.19 9.24 1.88
CA TYR A 390 33.60 9.34 1.53
C TYR A 390 33.94 8.48 0.33
N ARG A 391 34.88 8.97 -0.46
CA ARG A 391 35.43 8.26 -1.61
C ARG A 391 36.13 6.99 -1.15
N ASP A 392 35.80 5.89 -1.83
CA ASP A 392 36.54 4.63 -1.70
C ASP A 392 37.40 4.44 -2.97
N PRO A 393 38.71 4.74 -2.88
CA PRO A 393 39.60 4.68 -4.04
C PRO A 393 39.90 3.25 -4.50
N ASP A 394 39.54 2.23 -3.71
CA ASP A 394 39.81 0.83 -4.06
C ASP A 394 38.64 0.19 -4.82
N PHE A 395 37.48 0.87 -4.86
CA PHE A 395 36.30 0.42 -5.58
C PHE A 395 36.00 1.32 -6.79
N HIS A 396 36.20 0.77 -7.99
CA HIS A 396 35.98 1.48 -9.26
C HIS A 396 34.82 0.86 -10.06
N PRO A 397 33.55 1.23 -9.79
CA PRO A 397 32.40 0.59 -10.43
C PRO A 397 32.25 0.94 -11.92
N GLY A 398 33.03 1.89 -12.45
CA GLY A 398 32.86 2.39 -13.81
C GLY A 398 31.48 3.01 -14.05
N THR A 399 31.03 3.02 -15.31
CA THR A 399 29.71 3.54 -15.72
C THR A 399 28.78 2.45 -16.28
N GLY A 400 29.26 1.22 -16.44
CA GLY A 400 28.52 0.13 -17.11
C GLY A 400 27.24 -0.31 -16.40
N TRP A 401 27.11 -0.03 -15.10
CA TRP A 401 25.90 -0.28 -14.30
C TRP A 401 24.80 0.77 -14.52
N LEU A 402 25.15 1.96 -15.01
CA LEU A 402 24.24 3.09 -15.09
C LEU A 402 23.14 2.82 -16.13
N GLY A 403 21.87 2.83 -15.68
CA GLY A 403 20.72 2.47 -16.50
C GLY A 403 20.41 0.97 -16.61
N HIS A 404 21.24 0.13 -15.98
CA HIS A 404 21.00 -1.31 -15.87
C HIS A 404 20.52 -1.73 -14.47
N VAL A 405 20.68 -0.85 -13.47
CA VAL A 405 20.12 -1.05 -12.13
C VAL A 405 18.63 -0.68 -12.09
N ALA A 406 17.80 -1.62 -11.64
CA ALA A 406 16.37 -1.43 -11.43
C ALA A 406 15.89 -2.29 -10.25
N THR A 407 14.73 -1.96 -9.68
CA THR A 407 14.05 -2.83 -8.70
C THR A 407 13.03 -3.72 -9.42
N ASP A 408 13.07 -5.03 -9.17
CA ASP A 408 12.19 -6.01 -9.85
C ASP A 408 11.07 -6.58 -8.94
N GLY A 409 10.67 -5.86 -7.89
CA GLY A 409 9.70 -6.39 -6.92
C GLY A 409 8.91 -5.32 -6.16
N PRO A 410 7.78 -5.72 -5.54
CA PRO A 410 6.99 -4.80 -4.74
C PRO A 410 7.82 -4.30 -3.55
N PRO A 411 7.75 -3.00 -3.21
CA PRO A 411 8.44 -2.48 -2.06
C PRO A 411 7.98 -3.13 -0.77
N SER A 412 8.91 -3.34 0.14
CA SER A 412 8.59 -3.62 1.54
C SER A 412 8.29 -2.30 2.25
N ALA A 413 7.22 -2.26 3.04
CA ALA A 413 7.01 -1.14 3.94
C ALA A 413 8.02 -1.24 5.09
N ALA A 414 8.83 -0.21 5.28
CA ALA A 414 9.69 -0.10 6.45
C ALA A 414 8.86 0.43 7.63
N SER A 415 9.10 -0.14 8.82
CA SER A 415 8.44 0.27 10.06
C SER A 415 9.23 1.40 10.72
N LEU A 416 8.59 2.54 10.90
CA LEU A 416 9.13 3.73 11.53
C LEU A 416 7.96 4.55 12.10
N GLN A 417 8.08 5.05 13.32
CA GLN A 417 7.05 5.85 14.00
C GLN A 417 7.64 7.12 14.60
N THR A 418 7.08 8.27 14.23
CA THR A 418 7.34 9.55 14.88
C THR A 418 6.52 9.70 16.16
N THR A 419 6.86 10.70 16.98
CA THR A 419 6.05 11.05 18.17
C THR A 419 4.76 11.80 17.82
N TYR A 420 4.51 12.07 16.53
CA TYR A 420 3.30 12.73 16.05
C TYR A 420 2.19 11.72 15.73
N THR A 421 0.99 12.23 15.39
CA THR A 421 -0.16 11.39 15.04
C THR A 421 -0.79 11.86 13.73
N PRO A 422 -0.96 10.99 12.72
CA PRO A 422 -0.43 9.61 12.63
C PRO A 422 1.11 9.58 12.61
N GLY A 423 1.70 8.63 13.34
CA GLY A 423 3.16 8.57 13.56
C GLY A 423 3.93 8.05 12.36
N GLU A 424 3.27 7.26 11.52
CA GLU A 424 3.82 6.59 10.34
C GLU A 424 3.93 7.49 9.11
N ASN A 425 3.39 8.71 9.17
CA ASN A 425 3.43 9.65 8.06
C ASN A 425 4.73 10.44 8.10
N VAL A 426 5.61 10.13 7.17
CA VAL A 426 6.96 10.68 7.08
C VAL A 426 7.36 10.93 5.62
N ILE A 427 8.27 11.88 5.40
CA ILE A 427 8.83 12.21 4.08
C ILE A 427 10.32 12.54 4.19
N HIS A 428 10.99 12.66 3.03
CA HIS A 428 12.40 13.06 2.94
C HIS A 428 13.41 12.18 3.68
N PRO A 429 13.45 10.86 3.41
CA PRO A 429 14.46 10.01 4.02
C PRO A 429 15.87 10.39 3.53
N CYS A 430 16.84 10.30 4.43
CA CYS A 430 18.29 10.31 4.18
C CYS A 430 18.91 9.24 5.08
N ILE A 431 19.41 8.16 4.46
CA ILE A 431 19.97 7.00 5.16
C ILE A 431 21.48 7.02 5.00
N VAL A 432 22.26 6.63 5.99
CA VAL A 432 23.70 6.34 5.81
C VAL A 432 24.06 5.00 6.44
N GLU A 433 25.12 4.37 5.95
CA GLU A 433 25.69 3.17 6.56
C GLU A 433 26.98 3.50 7.31
N LEU A 434 27.12 2.95 8.52
CA LEU A 434 28.28 3.14 9.37
C LEU A 434 29.18 1.89 9.38
N PRO A 435 30.52 2.06 9.36
CA PRO A 435 31.45 0.94 9.53
C PRO A 435 31.38 0.35 10.95
N VAL A 436 31.12 1.21 11.94
CA VAL A 436 31.01 0.88 13.36
C VAL A 436 29.67 1.43 13.85
N ASP A 437 29.00 0.69 14.73
CA ASP A 437 27.68 1.07 15.19
C ASP A 437 27.72 2.38 15.97
N LEU A 438 26.77 3.27 15.70
CA LEU A 438 26.47 4.42 16.55
C LEU A 438 25.20 4.12 17.34
N CYS A 439 25.26 4.24 18.66
CA CYS A 439 24.16 3.86 19.56
C CYS A 439 23.62 2.43 19.32
N GLY A 440 24.47 1.50 18.86
CA GLY A 440 24.08 0.12 18.56
C GLY A 440 23.44 -0.10 17.19
N TYR A 441 23.47 0.89 16.29
CA TYR A 441 22.89 0.82 14.95
C TYR A 441 23.93 1.01 13.84
N ARG A 442 23.87 0.13 12.83
CA ARG A 442 24.68 0.17 11.61
C ARG A 442 24.16 1.21 10.61
N TYR A 443 22.85 1.38 10.52
CA TYR A 443 22.21 2.32 9.61
C TYR A 443 21.55 3.43 10.40
N LEU A 444 21.72 4.67 9.95
CA LEU A 444 20.99 5.82 10.47
C LEU A 444 20.02 6.33 9.40
N CYS A 445 18.85 6.81 9.81
CA CYS A 445 17.87 7.45 8.94
C CYS A 445 17.43 8.77 9.55
N ALA A 446 17.72 9.87 8.87
CA ALA A 446 17.14 11.17 9.15
C ALA A 446 15.94 11.38 8.22
N ILE A 447 14.83 11.83 8.77
CA ILE A 447 13.54 11.89 8.06
C ILE A 447 12.63 12.94 8.70
N THR A 448 11.73 13.56 7.94
CA THR A 448 10.76 14.50 8.52
C THR A 448 9.41 13.83 8.76
N ALA A 449 8.75 14.18 9.87
CA ALA A 449 7.35 13.84 10.05
C ALA A 449 6.49 14.56 9.00
N TYR A 450 5.31 14.05 8.66
CA TYR A 450 4.37 14.76 7.78
C TYR A 450 2.90 14.36 8.01
N PRO A 451 2.42 14.33 9.27
CA PRO A 451 1.11 13.80 9.61
C PRO A 451 -0.04 14.59 8.97
N ARG A 452 0.07 15.92 8.94
CA ARG A 452 -1.00 16.83 8.50
C ARG A 452 -0.51 17.97 7.60
N GLY A 453 0.69 17.83 7.02
CA GLY A 453 1.29 18.83 6.16
C GLY A 453 2.48 19.57 6.79
N PRO A 454 2.95 20.66 6.15
CA PRO A 454 4.25 21.28 6.41
C PRO A 454 4.39 21.87 7.82
N ALA A 455 3.27 22.21 8.47
CA ALA A 455 3.27 22.73 9.83
C ALA A 455 3.84 21.75 10.89
N LEU A 456 3.96 20.46 10.55
CA LEU A 456 4.48 19.41 11.42
C LEU A 456 5.62 18.64 10.71
N GLU A 457 6.30 19.29 9.78
CA GLU A 457 7.38 18.71 8.98
C GLU A 457 8.72 18.73 9.69
N ASP A 458 8.74 18.27 10.93
CA ASP A 458 9.90 18.38 11.81
C ASP A 458 10.87 17.20 11.64
N PRO A 459 12.20 17.43 11.73
CA PRO A 459 13.24 16.42 11.55
C PRO A 459 13.31 15.41 12.71
N PHE A 460 13.48 14.13 12.37
CA PHE A 460 13.67 13.02 13.30
C PHE A 460 14.88 12.16 12.88
N LEU A 461 15.45 11.42 13.84
CA LEU A 461 16.59 10.52 13.61
C LEU A 461 16.33 9.11 14.17
N TYR A 462 16.63 8.10 13.37
CA TYR A 462 16.41 6.68 13.68
C TYR A 462 17.66 5.84 13.43
N GLY A 463 17.75 4.71 14.10
CA GLY A 463 18.72 3.66 13.86
C GLY A 463 18.07 2.36 13.38
N SER A 464 18.79 1.58 12.56
CA SER A 464 18.38 0.24 12.12
C SER A 464 19.59 -0.68 11.92
N ASN A 465 19.37 -1.98 12.07
CA ASN A 465 20.34 -3.03 11.75
C ASN A 465 19.86 -3.99 10.64
N ASP A 466 18.57 -3.92 10.28
CA ASP A 466 17.93 -4.79 9.29
C ASP A 466 17.45 -4.04 8.05
N ARG A 467 17.45 -2.69 8.07
CA ARG A 467 17.00 -1.74 7.03
C ARG A 467 15.50 -1.57 6.90
N LEU A 468 14.73 -2.38 7.64
CA LEU A 468 13.28 -2.44 7.58
C LEU A 468 12.65 -1.89 8.85
N THR A 469 13.21 -2.24 10.00
CA THR A 469 12.75 -1.82 11.32
C THR A 469 13.62 -0.68 11.80
N TRP A 470 13.03 0.49 11.98
CA TRP A 470 13.72 1.71 12.39
C TRP A 470 13.28 2.10 13.80
N THR A 471 14.28 2.22 14.68
CA THR A 471 14.08 2.59 16.08
C THR A 471 14.42 4.05 16.27
N LEU A 472 13.53 4.82 16.87
CA LEU A 472 13.80 6.22 17.21
C LEU A 472 14.99 6.25 18.19
N LEU A 473 16.05 7.00 17.87
CA LEU A 473 17.22 7.03 18.75
C LEU A 473 16.86 7.67 20.09
N ALA A 474 17.13 6.94 21.17
CA ALA A 474 16.98 7.42 22.55
C ALA A 474 18.06 8.47 22.87
N ASP A 475 17.78 9.32 23.86
CA ASP A 475 18.70 10.38 24.34
C ASP A 475 19.07 11.46 23.30
N VAL A 476 18.37 11.47 22.15
CA VAL A 476 18.41 12.54 21.16
C VAL A 476 17.20 13.47 21.41
N PRO A 477 17.35 14.80 21.32
CA PRO A 477 16.19 15.69 21.25
C PRO A 477 15.33 15.34 20.01
N GLN A 478 14.09 14.89 20.20
CA GLN A 478 13.21 14.43 19.11
C GLN A 478 11.83 15.10 19.21
N PRO A 479 11.34 15.78 18.16
CA PRO A 479 12.07 16.09 16.92
C PRO A 479 13.35 16.89 17.19
N LEU A 480 14.33 16.82 16.28
CA LEU A 480 15.62 17.51 16.39
C LEU A 480 15.43 19.03 16.48
N ASP A 481 14.40 19.55 15.84
CA ASP A 481 13.98 20.93 15.97
C ASP A 481 12.49 21.04 15.66
N VAL A 482 11.86 22.11 16.13
CA VAL A 482 10.49 22.44 15.75
C VAL A 482 10.51 23.75 14.99
N ARG A 483 9.64 23.89 13.99
CA ARG A 483 9.52 25.13 13.24
C ARG A 483 9.35 26.35 14.16
N LYS A 484 9.79 27.53 13.69
CA LYS A 484 9.48 28.79 14.36
C LYS A 484 7.97 28.95 14.55
N PRO A 485 7.51 29.55 15.66
CA PRO A 485 6.09 29.77 15.93
C PRO A 485 5.52 30.93 15.09
N VAL A 486 5.95 31.06 13.84
CA VAL A 486 5.46 32.04 12.87
C VAL A 486 4.59 31.31 11.87
N THR A 487 3.42 31.89 11.62
CA THR A 487 2.45 31.36 10.69
C THR A 487 3.04 31.22 9.29
N GLY A 488 3.16 29.98 8.80
CA GLY A 488 3.78 29.67 7.50
C GLY A 488 5.20 29.15 7.57
N ALA A 489 5.84 29.16 8.74
CA ALA A 489 7.11 28.48 8.93
C ALA A 489 6.94 26.96 8.88
N TYR A 490 7.98 26.28 8.40
CA TYR A 490 8.09 24.81 8.41
C TYR A 490 9.54 24.37 8.24
N ASN A 491 9.87 23.18 8.76
CA ASN A 491 11.09 22.46 8.46
C ASN A 491 10.85 21.53 7.25
N SER A 492 11.89 21.06 6.56
CA SER A 492 11.84 20.01 5.54
C SER A 492 13.24 19.50 5.19
N ASP A 493 13.32 18.54 4.26
CA ASP A 493 14.55 18.13 3.58
C ASP A 493 15.71 17.83 4.54
N THR A 494 15.49 16.95 5.50
CA THR A 494 16.56 16.50 6.39
C THR A 494 17.61 15.69 5.63
N PHE A 495 18.86 15.81 6.06
CA PHE A 495 20.02 15.09 5.52
C PHE A 495 21.07 14.83 6.62
N ILE A 496 21.92 13.83 6.39
CA ILE A 496 23.03 13.46 7.26
C ILE A 496 24.34 13.77 6.53
N THR A 497 25.30 14.35 7.24
CA THR A 497 26.69 14.44 6.82
C THR A 497 27.64 14.18 8.00
N HIS A 498 28.95 14.26 7.78
CA HIS A 498 29.96 14.03 8.80
C HIS A 498 31.07 15.06 8.66
N ASP A 499 31.44 15.69 9.78
CA ASP A 499 32.59 16.59 9.87
C ASP A 499 33.78 15.79 10.43
N PRO A 500 34.73 15.37 9.58
CA PRO A 500 35.86 14.56 10.03
C PRO A 500 36.90 15.39 10.77
N VAL A 501 36.91 16.71 10.64
CA VAL A 501 37.84 17.61 11.34
C VAL A 501 37.42 17.74 12.80
N ALA A 502 36.13 17.92 13.04
CA ALA A 502 35.56 17.97 14.40
C ALA A 502 35.25 16.58 14.97
N GLY A 503 35.23 15.53 14.15
CA GLY A 503 34.89 14.17 14.56
C GLY A 503 33.42 14.01 14.94
N VAL A 504 32.51 14.72 14.27
CA VAL A 504 31.08 14.74 14.62
C VAL A 504 30.18 14.32 13.46
N LEU A 505 29.13 13.56 13.78
CA LEU A 505 27.99 13.38 12.91
C LEU A 505 27.20 14.69 12.87
N VAL A 506 26.75 15.08 11.69
CA VAL A 506 25.95 16.28 11.47
C VAL A 506 24.60 15.85 10.91
N VAL A 507 23.51 16.21 11.60
CA VAL A 507 22.14 16.03 11.08
C VAL A 507 21.55 17.40 10.84
N ALA A 508 21.22 17.67 9.59
CA ALA A 508 20.85 18.98 9.12
C ALA A 508 19.50 18.96 8.40
N TRP A 509 18.83 20.10 8.36
CA TRP A 509 17.52 20.27 7.73
C TRP A 509 17.38 21.67 7.16
N ARG A 510 16.40 21.83 6.27
CA ARG A 510 16.00 23.11 5.71
C ARG A 510 14.84 23.67 6.51
N ALA A 511 14.90 24.92 6.92
CA ALA A 511 13.80 25.67 7.52
C ALA A 511 13.36 26.79 6.58
N TYR A 512 12.05 26.91 6.35
CA TYR A 512 11.43 28.04 5.68
C TYR A 512 10.84 28.97 6.74
N GLU A 513 11.32 30.21 6.79
CA GLU A 513 11.07 31.13 7.89
C GLU A 513 10.53 32.47 7.38
N PRO A 514 9.21 32.70 7.40
CA PRO A 514 8.64 34.03 7.20
C PRO A 514 9.18 35.03 8.24
N ARG A 515 9.56 36.22 7.79
CA ARG A 515 10.12 37.29 8.63
C ARG A 515 9.05 38.05 9.42
N SER A 516 7.81 38.03 8.95
CA SER A 516 6.66 38.67 9.60
C SER A 516 5.39 37.82 9.49
N GLU A 517 4.45 38.01 10.41
CA GLU A 517 3.16 37.33 10.37
C GLU A 517 2.28 37.86 9.21
N GLY A 518 1.43 36.98 8.66
CA GLY A 518 0.43 37.35 7.65
C GLY A 518 0.92 37.29 6.20
N ASP A 519 2.23 37.36 5.94
CA ASP A 519 2.82 37.16 4.61
C ASP A 519 3.79 35.98 4.61
N ARG A 520 3.39 34.88 3.95
CA ARG A 520 4.17 33.65 3.82
C ARG A 520 4.89 33.55 2.47
N GLY A 521 4.89 34.64 1.71
CA GLY A 521 5.48 34.68 0.38
C GLY A 521 7.00 34.57 0.42
N PRO A 522 7.64 34.08 -0.66
CA PRO A 522 9.09 34.02 -0.77
C PRO A 522 9.80 35.36 -0.52
N ALA A 523 9.22 36.48 -0.94
CA ALA A 523 9.81 37.81 -0.73
C ALA A 523 9.93 38.20 0.76
N ASN A 524 9.04 37.69 1.60
CA ASN A 524 9.04 37.92 3.05
C ASN A 524 9.63 36.74 3.84
N SER A 525 10.29 35.79 3.20
CA SER A 525 10.77 34.58 3.87
C SER A 525 12.27 34.37 3.65
N ASP A 526 12.91 33.76 4.63
CA ASP A 526 14.24 33.18 4.48
C ASP A 526 14.14 31.67 4.34
N VAL A 527 15.10 31.08 3.63
CA VAL A 527 15.45 29.68 3.76
C VAL A 527 16.74 29.57 4.55
N VAL A 528 16.74 28.68 5.53
CA VAL A 528 17.84 28.47 6.47
C VAL A 528 18.20 27.00 6.46
N LEU A 529 19.47 26.68 6.30
CA LEU A 529 19.98 25.35 6.60
C LEU A 529 20.45 25.35 8.04
N ARG A 530 19.92 24.43 8.85
CA ARG A 530 20.26 24.29 10.27
C ARG A 530 20.76 22.89 10.54
N CYS A 531 21.55 22.70 11.59
CA CYS A 531 21.98 21.36 12.01
C CYS A 531 22.10 21.21 13.52
N ARG A 532 22.12 19.97 13.96
CA ARG A 532 22.74 19.57 15.22
C ARG A 532 23.92 18.64 14.93
N THR A 533 24.90 18.65 15.83
CA THR A 533 26.07 17.77 15.74
C THR A 533 26.21 16.92 16.99
N THR A 534 26.85 15.76 16.84
CA THR A 534 27.18 14.88 17.97
C THR A 534 28.46 14.08 17.69
N PRO A 535 29.34 13.88 18.69
CA PRO A 535 30.49 13.00 18.56
C PRO A 535 30.16 11.52 18.87
N ASP A 536 29.02 11.23 19.49
CA ASP A 536 28.75 9.91 20.08
C ASP A 536 27.30 9.43 19.96
N GLY A 537 26.41 10.26 19.43
CA GLY A 537 24.97 9.96 19.31
C GLY A 537 24.16 10.29 20.56
N HIS A 538 24.78 10.69 21.66
CA HIS A 538 24.13 11.01 22.94
C HIS A 538 24.23 12.51 23.29
N GLY A 539 25.42 13.10 23.16
CA GLY A 539 25.63 14.53 23.37
C GLY A 539 25.35 15.31 22.10
N TRP A 540 24.21 15.99 22.02
CA TRP A 540 23.83 16.80 20.85
C TRP A 540 24.01 18.29 21.09
N SER A 541 24.54 19.00 20.10
CA SER A 541 24.59 20.47 20.11
C SER A 541 23.19 21.08 20.09
N GLU A 542 23.08 22.34 20.49
CA GLU A 542 21.94 23.17 20.09
C GLU A 542 21.90 23.36 18.56
N PRO A 543 20.74 23.73 17.97
CA PRO A 543 20.65 24.00 16.54
C PRO A 543 21.57 25.16 16.11
N ILE A 544 22.37 24.93 15.07
CA ILE A 544 23.29 25.90 14.48
C ILE A 544 22.83 26.22 13.06
N ASP A 545 22.81 27.51 12.69
CA ASP A 545 22.55 27.93 11.31
C ASP A 545 23.83 27.73 10.47
N LEU A 546 23.73 26.95 9.40
CA LEU A 546 24.80 26.70 8.42
C LEU A 546 24.80 27.75 7.30
N MET A 547 23.62 28.12 6.83
CA MET A 547 23.42 29.03 5.71
C MET A 547 22.04 29.66 5.79
N ARG A 548 21.92 30.95 5.48
CA ARG A 548 20.64 31.69 5.40
C ARG A 548 20.58 32.52 4.13
N LEU A 549 19.50 32.40 3.36
CA LEU A 549 19.25 33.19 2.16
C LEU A 549 17.79 33.64 2.09
N PRO A 550 17.49 34.78 1.45
CA PRO A 550 16.14 35.12 1.05
C PRO A 550 15.52 34.03 0.14
N ALA A 551 14.30 33.61 0.43
CA ALA A 551 13.64 32.50 -0.27
C ALA A 551 13.25 32.83 -1.71
N ASP A 552 13.12 34.11 -2.06
CA ASP A 552 12.92 34.62 -3.42
C ASP A 552 14.22 34.66 -4.25
N ARG A 553 15.39 34.58 -3.59
CA ARG A 553 16.69 34.46 -4.25
C ARG A 553 17.06 33.00 -4.52
N ASN A 554 16.82 32.12 -3.54
CA ASN A 554 17.09 30.70 -3.67
C ASN A 554 16.32 29.91 -2.60
N ILE A 555 15.60 28.86 -3.02
CA ILE A 555 14.78 28.05 -2.11
C ILE A 555 15.53 26.84 -1.48
N MET A 556 16.75 26.57 -1.94
CA MET A 556 17.67 25.53 -1.44
C MET A 556 17.00 24.17 -1.21
N LEU A 557 16.24 23.65 -2.18
CA LEU A 557 15.51 22.39 -2.01
C LEU A 557 16.47 21.19 -1.96
N SER A 558 16.14 20.22 -1.11
CA SER A 558 16.83 18.93 -1.01
C SER A 558 18.36 19.02 -0.88
N PRO A 559 18.92 19.80 0.08
CA PRO A 559 20.35 19.87 0.29
C PRO A 559 21.00 18.49 0.49
N THR A 560 22.17 18.31 -0.09
CA THR A 560 23.12 17.24 0.23
C THR A 560 24.49 17.85 0.45
N MET A 561 25.23 17.38 1.45
CA MET A 561 26.53 17.95 1.83
C MET A 561 27.58 16.87 2.06
N ILE A 562 28.78 17.05 1.50
CA ILE A 562 29.92 16.15 1.61
C ILE A 562 31.18 16.98 1.89
N TYR A 563 32.05 16.47 2.76
CA TYR A 563 33.40 17.01 2.93
C TYR A 563 34.38 16.27 2.04
N ASP A 564 35.15 17.00 1.24
CA ASP A 564 36.29 16.47 0.48
C ASP A 564 37.56 16.60 1.33
N PRO A 565 38.07 15.50 1.90
CA PRO A 565 39.28 15.53 2.72
C PRO A 565 40.56 15.71 1.90
N GLU A 566 40.54 15.50 0.57
CA GLU A 566 41.71 15.77 -0.29
C GLU A 566 41.89 17.28 -0.51
N ALA A 567 40.80 17.99 -0.84
CA ALA A 567 40.82 19.43 -1.03
C ALA A 567 40.68 20.25 0.27
N GLY A 568 40.19 19.62 1.34
CA GLY A 568 39.87 20.29 2.59
C GLY A 568 38.67 21.22 2.47
N LEU A 569 37.70 20.88 1.60
CA LEU A 569 36.55 21.73 1.26
C LEU A 569 35.23 20.99 1.48
N TRP A 570 34.24 21.75 1.93
CA TRP A 570 32.85 21.31 1.94
C TRP A 570 32.21 21.56 0.58
N HIS A 571 31.41 20.59 0.14
CA HIS A 571 30.60 20.64 -1.07
C HIS A 571 29.14 20.46 -0.71
N MET A 572 28.25 21.25 -1.31
CA MET A 572 26.82 21.13 -1.12
C MET A 572 26.06 21.28 -2.43
N TRP A 573 25.06 20.43 -2.64
CA TRP A 573 24.13 20.53 -3.76
C TRP A 573 22.74 20.87 -3.30
N THR A 574 22.09 21.80 -4.00
CA THR A 574 20.70 22.22 -3.73
C THR A 574 19.94 22.41 -5.03
N ILE A 575 18.66 22.06 -5.07
CA ILE A 575 17.80 22.34 -6.22
C ILE A 575 17.22 23.75 -6.10
N ASP A 576 17.47 24.53 -7.15
CA ASP A 576 16.78 25.80 -7.42
C ASP A 576 16.42 25.79 -8.91
N ARG A 577 15.21 25.28 -9.19
CA ARG A 577 14.81 24.90 -10.54
C ARG A 577 14.97 26.08 -11.52
N PRO A 578 15.49 25.84 -12.74
CA PRO A 578 15.62 24.54 -13.42
C PRO A 578 17.00 23.86 -13.25
N VAL A 579 17.80 24.25 -12.27
CA VAL A 579 19.17 23.75 -12.08
C VAL A 579 19.37 23.14 -10.69
N MET A 580 20.43 22.35 -10.57
CA MET A 580 21.04 22.01 -9.28
C MET A 580 22.27 22.90 -9.09
N HIS A 581 22.26 23.71 -8.04
CA HIS A 581 23.39 24.53 -7.64
C HIS A 581 24.41 23.70 -6.87
N HIS A 582 25.68 24.04 -7.07
CA HIS A 582 26.81 23.52 -6.30
C HIS A 582 27.41 24.66 -5.49
N TRP A 583 27.65 24.43 -4.20
CA TRP A 583 28.22 25.39 -3.27
C TRP A 583 29.47 24.80 -2.63
N THR A 584 30.43 25.66 -2.32
CA THR A 584 31.64 25.26 -1.59
C THR A 584 31.87 26.13 -0.35
N ALA A 585 32.50 25.56 0.67
CA ALA A 585 32.90 26.28 1.87
C ALA A 585 34.19 25.71 2.49
N PRO A 586 35.01 26.54 3.15
CA PRO A 586 36.19 26.07 3.87
C PRO A 586 35.83 25.43 5.23
N THR A 587 34.66 25.75 5.80
CA THR A 587 34.17 25.19 7.06
C THR A 587 32.69 24.88 6.96
N LEU A 588 32.17 24.05 7.86
CA LEU A 588 30.76 23.66 7.89
C LEU A 588 29.81 24.88 7.95
N GLN A 589 30.20 25.94 8.67
CA GLN A 589 29.43 27.18 8.80
C GLN A 589 29.74 28.23 7.71
N GLY A 590 30.55 27.87 6.71
CA GLY A 590 30.87 28.74 5.59
C GLY A 590 32.21 29.49 5.71
N PRO A 591 32.36 30.61 4.99
CA PRO A 591 31.38 31.18 4.07
C PRO A 591 31.08 30.25 2.88
N TRP A 592 29.79 30.08 2.58
CA TRP A 592 29.33 29.29 1.43
C TRP A 592 29.35 30.12 0.14
N THR A 593 30.01 29.62 -0.89
CA THR A 593 30.18 30.28 -2.19
C THR A 593 29.50 29.46 -3.27
N LEU A 594 28.61 30.09 -4.05
CA LEU A 594 27.95 29.47 -5.20
C LEU A 594 28.95 29.31 -6.34
N ASP A 595 29.05 28.09 -6.87
CA ASP A 595 29.82 27.83 -8.08
C ASP A 595 29.14 28.49 -9.30
N ALA A 596 29.95 29.02 -10.22
CA ALA A 596 29.45 29.56 -11.47
C ALA A 596 28.92 28.45 -12.40
N ALA A 597 29.50 27.25 -12.31
CA ALA A 597 29.00 26.07 -13.01
C ALA A 597 27.77 25.51 -12.29
N GLN A 598 26.74 25.15 -13.05
CA GLN A 598 25.49 24.61 -12.54
C GLN A 598 25.14 23.33 -13.30
N THR A 599 24.51 22.36 -12.63
CA THR A 599 24.04 21.15 -13.30
C THR A 599 22.64 21.39 -13.88
N PRO A 600 22.45 21.33 -15.21
CA PRO A 600 21.13 21.48 -15.81
C PRO A 600 20.22 20.30 -15.45
N LEU A 601 18.97 20.57 -15.08
CA LEU A 601 17.96 19.53 -14.80
C LEU A 601 16.82 19.53 -15.82
N SER A 602 16.96 20.25 -16.94
CA SER A 602 15.93 20.40 -17.97
C SER A 602 15.56 19.11 -18.69
N VAL A 603 16.39 18.06 -18.57
CA VAL A 603 16.10 16.72 -19.09
C VAL A 603 14.97 16.01 -18.33
N PHE A 604 14.63 16.45 -17.12
CA PHE A 604 13.61 15.85 -16.27
C PHE A 604 12.34 16.69 -16.24
N ARG A 605 11.17 16.03 -16.18
CA ARG A 605 9.89 16.72 -16.02
C ARG A 605 9.68 17.08 -14.55
N MET A 606 10.20 18.26 -14.20
CA MET A 606 10.15 18.84 -12.85
C MET A 606 10.99 18.04 -11.83
N ALA A 607 12.31 18.09 -11.99
CA ALA A 607 13.27 17.68 -10.96
C ALA A 607 12.96 18.36 -9.63
N HIS A 608 12.80 17.59 -8.55
CA HIS A 608 12.22 18.11 -7.31
C HIS A 608 13.06 17.84 -6.05
N HIS A 609 13.59 16.62 -5.87
CA HIS A 609 14.53 16.29 -4.78
C HIS A 609 15.67 15.42 -5.29
N HIS A 610 16.80 15.45 -4.59
CA HIS A 610 17.96 14.61 -4.89
C HIS A 610 18.70 14.17 -3.63
N GLU A 611 19.61 13.22 -3.80
CA GLU A 611 20.68 12.88 -2.86
C GLU A 611 21.97 12.55 -3.63
N VAL A 612 23.11 13.03 -3.16
CA VAL A 612 24.45 12.80 -3.76
C VAL A 612 25.33 12.04 -2.77
N LYS A 613 25.95 10.95 -3.23
CA LYS A 613 26.82 10.09 -2.41
C LYS A 613 27.98 9.53 -3.18
N TRP A 614 29.00 9.06 -2.46
CA TRP A 614 30.06 8.27 -3.05
C TRP A 614 29.63 6.82 -3.28
N VAL A 615 29.92 6.32 -4.47
CA VAL A 615 29.80 4.91 -4.85
C VAL A 615 31.17 4.52 -5.39
N GLY A 616 32.03 4.04 -4.51
CA GLY A 616 33.44 3.83 -4.85
C GLY A 616 34.16 5.15 -5.07
N ASP A 617 34.85 5.24 -6.20
CA ASP A 617 35.61 6.41 -6.63
C ASP A 617 34.79 7.42 -7.45
N ARG A 618 33.46 7.31 -7.44
CA ARG A 618 32.54 8.18 -8.20
C ARG A 618 31.47 8.78 -7.31
N LEU A 619 31.14 10.04 -7.55
CA LEU A 619 29.93 10.65 -7.01
C LEU A 619 28.74 10.24 -7.87
N VAL A 620 27.64 9.87 -7.21
CA VAL A 620 26.38 9.47 -7.83
C VAL A 620 25.26 10.31 -7.24
N CYS A 621 24.36 10.78 -8.11
CA CYS A 621 23.16 11.50 -7.74
C CYS A 621 21.93 10.63 -7.98
N LEU A 622 21.08 10.45 -6.97
CA LEU A 622 19.73 9.92 -7.09
C LEU A 622 18.75 11.08 -7.17
N LEU A 623 18.08 11.24 -8.30
CA LEU A 623 17.14 12.33 -8.55
C LEU A 623 15.70 11.83 -8.60
N TYR A 624 14.82 12.48 -7.85
CA TYR A 624 13.37 12.35 -7.99
C TYR A 624 12.82 13.40 -8.96
N SER A 625 12.24 12.93 -10.06
CA SER A 625 11.51 13.76 -11.03
C SER A 625 10.00 13.64 -10.80
N ARG A 626 9.36 14.75 -10.41
CA ARG A 626 8.00 14.71 -9.86
C ARG A 626 6.91 14.48 -10.90
N GLN A 627 7.03 15.01 -12.11
CA GLN A 627 6.02 14.74 -13.15
C GLN A 627 6.28 13.41 -13.86
N ASP A 628 7.53 12.96 -13.94
CA ASP A 628 7.83 11.61 -14.42
C ASP A 628 7.33 10.55 -13.42
N GLY A 629 7.34 10.90 -12.12
CA GLY A 629 6.90 10.03 -11.04
C GLY A 629 7.87 8.88 -10.79
N ASN A 630 9.17 9.09 -11.04
CA ASN A 630 10.20 8.07 -10.88
C ASN A 630 11.52 8.66 -10.33
N LEU A 631 12.45 7.75 -10.02
CA LEU A 631 13.82 8.04 -9.62
C LEU A 631 14.78 7.74 -10.77
N TYR A 632 15.87 8.50 -10.84
CA TYR A 632 16.90 8.41 -11.86
C TYR A 632 18.27 8.52 -11.23
N PHE A 633 19.21 7.68 -11.66
CA PHE A 633 20.61 7.84 -11.29
C PHE A 633 21.33 8.72 -12.32
N GLY A 634 22.25 9.54 -11.82
CA GLY A 634 23.29 10.19 -12.60
C GLY A 634 24.64 9.99 -11.93
N ILE A 635 25.70 9.98 -12.73
CA ILE A 635 27.07 9.87 -12.24
C ILE A 635 27.83 11.14 -12.59
N PHE A 636 28.56 11.70 -11.64
CA PHE A 636 29.41 12.86 -11.93
C PHE A 636 30.61 12.41 -12.75
N LYS A 637 30.99 13.25 -13.73
CA LYS A 637 32.22 13.00 -14.49
C LYS A 637 33.43 13.00 -13.56
N PRO A 638 34.46 12.18 -13.82
CA PRO A 638 35.65 12.14 -12.99
C PRO A 638 36.25 13.54 -12.78
N GLY A 639 36.44 13.94 -11.52
CA GLY A 639 36.98 15.25 -11.14
C GLY A 639 36.00 16.44 -11.25
N SER A 640 34.74 16.20 -11.61
CA SER A 640 33.71 17.24 -11.67
C SER A 640 32.73 17.16 -10.50
N TRP A 641 32.33 18.33 -10.01
CA TRP A 641 31.29 18.49 -8.98
C TRP A 641 29.95 18.99 -9.56
N THR A 642 29.87 19.21 -10.88
CA THR A 642 28.71 19.83 -11.54
C THR A 642 28.31 19.15 -12.86
N GLU A 643 29.21 18.43 -13.53
CA GLU A 643 28.89 17.71 -14.76
C GLU A 643 28.42 16.29 -14.45
N VAL A 644 27.16 15.98 -14.79
CA VAL A 644 26.51 14.71 -14.50
C VAL A 644 26.07 14.03 -15.79
N ASP A 645 26.46 12.78 -15.97
CA ASP A 645 25.93 11.89 -17.00
C ASP A 645 24.71 11.16 -16.44
N TRP A 646 23.53 11.50 -16.93
CA TRP A 646 22.25 10.98 -16.45
C TRP A 646 21.83 9.70 -17.17
N SER A 647 21.31 8.72 -16.42
CA SER A 647 20.45 7.69 -16.98
C SER A 647 19.01 8.17 -17.02
N LEU A 648 18.37 8.05 -18.18
CA LEU A 648 16.93 8.26 -18.32
C LEU A 648 16.13 6.96 -18.16
N ALA A 649 16.78 5.85 -17.79
CA ALA A 649 16.10 4.63 -17.41
C ALA A 649 15.49 4.81 -16.00
N PRO A 650 14.18 4.54 -15.83
CA PRO A 650 13.54 4.64 -14.53
C PRO A 650 14.06 3.55 -13.58
N LEU A 651 14.33 3.92 -12.33
CA LEU A 651 14.85 2.98 -11.33
C LEU A 651 13.76 2.05 -10.75
N LEU A 652 12.52 2.54 -10.64
CA LEU A 652 11.41 1.78 -10.05
C LEU A 652 10.47 1.23 -11.12
N HIS A 653 10.34 -0.10 -11.17
CA HIS A 653 9.42 -0.83 -12.04
C HIS A 653 8.64 -1.91 -11.26
N PRO A 654 7.30 -1.96 -11.35
CA PRO A 654 6.43 -0.95 -11.96
C PRO A 654 6.53 0.40 -11.24
N ARG A 655 6.22 1.49 -11.96
CA ARG A 655 6.26 2.85 -11.40
C ARG A 655 5.27 2.96 -10.23
N PRO A 656 5.70 3.39 -9.02
CA PRO A 656 4.79 3.59 -7.90
C PRO A 656 3.75 4.68 -8.20
N ALA A 657 2.52 4.51 -7.70
CA ALA A 657 1.44 5.48 -7.89
C ALA A 657 1.77 6.85 -7.28
N CYS A 658 2.37 6.85 -6.09
CA CYS A 658 2.75 8.05 -5.35
C CYS A 658 4.16 7.82 -4.79
N LEU A 659 5.13 8.57 -5.32
CA LEU A 659 6.56 8.54 -4.98
C LEU A 659 7.00 9.93 -4.54
N TYR A 660 7.96 10.02 -3.62
CA TYR A 660 8.61 11.26 -3.22
C TYR A 660 10.12 11.08 -3.07
N LYS A 661 10.80 12.02 -2.40
CA LYS A 661 12.26 11.95 -2.15
C LYS A 661 12.67 10.56 -1.66
N ALA A 662 13.81 10.11 -2.17
CA ALA A 662 14.43 8.84 -1.88
C ALA A 662 15.87 9.02 -1.39
N SER A 663 16.41 7.97 -0.80
CA SER A 663 17.81 7.84 -0.41
C SER A 663 18.32 6.45 -0.77
N PHE A 664 19.63 6.30 -0.92
CA PHE A 664 20.25 5.04 -1.35
C PHE A 664 21.55 4.72 -0.61
N VAL A 665 21.87 3.43 -0.50
CA VAL A 665 23.17 2.94 -0.03
C VAL A 665 23.71 1.92 -1.05
N PRO A 666 24.96 2.06 -1.53
CA PRO A 666 25.55 1.09 -2.46
C PRO A 666 25.89 -0.23 -1.75
N VAL A 667 25.61 -1.32 -2.45
CA VAL A 667 25.87 -2.70 -2.02
C VAL A 667 26.75 -3.35 -3.07
N HIS A 668 28.05 -3.46 -2.80
CA HIS A 668 28.98 -4.12 -3.70
C HIS A 668 29.36 -5.51 -3.17
N ASP A 669 29.44 -6.48 -4.07
CA ASP A 669 30.04 -7.78 -3.79
C ASP A 669 31.37 -7.86 -4.56
N PRO A 670 32.52 -7.74 -3.88
CA PRO A 670 33.82 -7.75 -4.54
C PRO A 670 34.21 -9.13 -5.07
N VAL A 671 33.63 -10.21 -4.55
CA VAL A 671 33.89 -11.58 -5.02
C VAL A 671 33.11 -11.86 -6.29
N ALA A 672 31.83 -11.48 -6.30
CA ALA A 672 30.97 -11.64 -7.48
C ALA A 672 31.22 -10.56 -8.55
N GLY A 673 31.90 -9.46 -8.19
CA GLY A 673 32.07 -8.31 -9.08
C GLY A 673 30.72 -7.70 -9.45
N THR A 674 29.87 -7.44 -8.45
CA THR A 674 28.54 -6.87 -8.68
C THR A 674 28.25 -5.64 -7.83
N LEU A 675 27.35 -4.79 -8.32
CA LEU A 675 26.84 -3.61 -7.65
C LEU A 675 25.30 -3.64 -7.63
N ALA A 676 24.74 -3.37 -6.46
CA ALA A 676 23.33 -3.12 -6.23
C ALA A 676 23.16 -1.89 -5.34
N PHE A 677 21.92 -1.48 -5.11
CA PHE A 677 21.58 -0.37 -4.24
C PHE A 677 20.42 -0.77 -3.33
N ASP A 678 20.59 -0.54 -2.03
CA ASP A 678 19.46 -0.47 -1.11
C ASP A 678 18.83 0.91 -1.27
N LEU A 679 17.53 0.95 -1.55
CA LEU A 679 16.76 2.15 -1.85
C LEU A 679 15.65 2.32 -0.83
N TRP A 680 15.48 3.54 -0.33
CA TRP A 680 14.35 3.92 0.50
C TRP A 680 13.68 5.16 -0.06
N TRP A 681 12.36 5.17 -0.08
CA TRP A 681 11.58 6.33 -0.50
C TRP A 681 10.31 6.44 0.32
N THR A 682 9.65 7.59 0.24
CA THR A 682 8.36 7.79 0.89
C THR A 682 7.25 7.87 -0.15
N ARG A 683 6.08 7.32 0.17
CA ARG A 683 4.90 7.51 -0.68
C ARG A 683 4.45 8.97 -0.57
N GLY A 684 4.33 9.64 -1.71
CA GLY A 684 4.24 11.11 -1.75
C GLY A 684 2.88 11.70 -1.39
N ALA A 685 2.92 12.99 -1.01
CA ALA A 685 1.75 13.85 -0.76
C ALA A 685 1.10 14.42 -2.04
N ALA A 686 1.75 14.25 -3.20
CA ALA A 686 1.27 14.74 -4.50
C ALA A 686 1.58 13.71 -5.58
N CYS A 687 0.58 12.93 -5.98
CA CYS A 687 0.64 12.13 -7.20
C CYS A 687 0.79 13.07 -8.43
N PRO A 688 1.28 12.58 -9.59
CA PRO A 688 1.51 13.40 -10.80
C PRO A 688 0.30 14.22 -11.27
N THR A 689 -0.90 13.82 -10.84
CA THR A 689 -2.20 14.47 -11.12
C THR A 689 -2.60 15.56 -10.12
N GLY A 690 -1.76 15.94 -9.15
CA GLY A 690 -2.06 17.04 -8.23
C GLY A 690 -3.13 16.74 -7.19
N GLY A 691 -3.45 15.46 -6.96
CA GLY A 691 -4.34 15.04 -5.88
C GLY A 691 -3.73 15.31 -4.50
N ILE A 692 -4.53 15.91 -3.62
CA ILE A 692 -4.23 16.03 -2.18
C ILE A 692 -4.50 14.67 -1.56
N ASP A 693 -3.45 13.91 -1.27
CA ASP A 693 -3.57 12.69 -0.49
C ASP A 693 -4.11 13.03 0.91
N ALA A 694 -5.16 12.31 1.35
CA ALA A 694 -5.91 12.51 2.59
C ALA A 694 -5.09 12.27 3.88
N GLY A 695 -3.78 12.06 3.76
CA GLY A 695 -2.86 12.00 4.90
C GLY A 695 -2.87 10.63 5.57
N HIS A 696 -3.16 9.55 4.84
CA HIS A 696 -3.04 8.19 5.33
C HIS A 696 -2.18 7.39 4.36
N GLY A 697 -0.91 7.11 4.71
CA GLY A 697 -0.08 6.17 3.95
C GLY A 697 1.29 6.68 3.47
N ARG A 698 1.80 7.80 4.01
CA ARG A 698 3.14 8.32 3.70
C ARG A 698 4.21 7.55 4.47
N LYS A 699 4.29 6.25 4.19
CA LYS A 699 5.21 5.32 4.84
C LYS A 699 6.54 5.28 4.11
N LEU A 700 7.60 5.04 4.86
CA LEU A 700 8.90 4.66 4.32
C LEU A 700 8.75 3.31 3.59
N GLN A 701 9.30 3.23 2.39
CA GLN A 701 9.35 2.06 1.54
C GLN A 701 10.80 1.67 1.36
N TYR A 702 11.04 0.38 1.14
CA TYR A 702 12.36 -0.18 0.91
C TYR A 702 12.32 -1.17 -0.26
N ALA A 703 13.35 -1.11 -1.11
CA ALA A 703 13.66 -2.15 -2.08
C ALA A 703 15.17 -2.20 -2.31
N ARG A 704 15.66 -3.38 -2.74
CA ARG A 704 17.01 -3.54 -3.24
C ARG A 704 16.95 -3.67 -4.76
N THR A 705 17.84 -2.98 -5.48
CA THR A 705 17.97 -3.16 -6.93
C THR A 705 18.56 -4.53 -7.24
N VAL A 706 18.26 -5.05 -8.43
CA VAL A 706 18.94 -6.24 -8.95
C VAL A 706 20.45 -5.96 -9.03
N PRO A 707 21.31 -6.87 -8.54
CA PRO A 707 22.75 -6.74 -8.71
C PRO A 707 23.13 -6.79 -10.19
N VAL A 708 23.99 -5.86 -10.61
CA VAL A 708 24.55 -5.82 -11.96
C VAL A 708 26.06 -6.04 -11.91
N ALA A 709 26.61 -6.70 -12.93
CA ALA A 709 28.06 -6.85 -13.05
C ALA A 709 28.74 -5.50 -13.28
N ILE A 710 29.92 -5.31 -12.69
CA ILE A 710 30.77 -4.11 -12.82
C ILE A 710 32.05 -4.40 -13.58
#